data_AF-A0AAJ0HWQ3-F1
#
_entry.id   AF-A0AAJ0HWQ3-F1
#
_cell.length_a   1.000
_cell.length_b   1.000
_cell.length_c   1.000
_cell.angle_alpha   90.00
_cell.angle_beta   90.00
_cell.angle_gamma   90.00
#
_symmetry.space_group_name_H-M   'P 1'
#
loop_
_entity.id
_entity.type
_entity.pdbx_description
1 polymer ?
#
loop_
_entity_poly.entity_id
_entity_poly.type
_entity_poly.pdbx_seq_one_letter_code
_entity_poly.pdbx_strand_id
1 'polypeptide(L)'
;MNFFLGACGYNAASLALSPNYFLSPPYHIVDHKNNLSSTKMASSFDPPDFLTLSLSGKPEMSDFVRSKRARHRFTEHSSSDSSDSGTFLVSNVKFRVGAPPTQPLPVESGWSTVCTKVQGTFGTSLQDQAEIIAKAEGVEPLNVELLARFVPGLGSNSRRATILIVAEWNEASPSIWESIVKKTKKFVDSSTRGASLKDEVCVEMVARELTLPKYVTPIPTTELTKSFCEDWPRIAEKILDILDLYPSTKSRATSLALVKLGFSKIPSENPSTVYVSVDYESEESKWPPVVGEIQQLLNRYPHNLQVHMEHNTTIEFYPEFPLIDKPLSDREKESKQGLSFDPERKYNKLVMLGEDIGPECYLKLGDSGDEYNVPGLGTMGCWIEIKTKKEPQWAKYALTNWHVVRPAFDGFQLGKSDTGEKIILAPVRDSDLWKADLVGVEPGFASKKADIEHPARAKHCFAVQYLKDEIKANSTPSETAGYKKHLKEIKSFFDNNEQHFGSICWASGYTRRTENNGRLDWALIKPTGTGVSRIGENALPTKDDWKKRGFQAHRPRARGNLKQPPDHGLRSLANADLVFKVGTTTGATSGMFSHIKSKVKFEEDRHVQEYMKGQHRPYLSDEFLHVAYPGADKNWFSKKGDSGSVVFDMDGRAVALLFSGQMALDALNSWSFVTPIEDVFNDIKAFSKQEITDIRIAEDS
;
A
#
# COMPACT_ATOMS: atom_id res chain seq x y z
N MET A 1 -65.90 23.85 -5.59
CA MET A 1 -66.61 25.14 -5.51
C MET A 1 -65.83 26.04 -4.55
N ASN A 2 -65.40 27.19 -5.05
CA ASN A 2 -64.77 28.36 -4.38
C ASN A 2 -63.31 28.30 -3.87
N PHE A 3 -62.51 29.11 -4.59
CA PHE A 3 -61.20 29.71 -4.36
C PHE A 3 -61.18 30.71 -3.18
N PHE A 4 -60.00 31.00 -2.59
CA PHE A 4 -59.24 32.27 -2.74
C PHE A 4 -57.93 32.35 -1.89
N LEU A 5 -56.86 32.82 -2.54
CA LEU A 5 -55.66 33.65 -2.16
C LEU A 5 -55.12 33.67 -0.70
N GLY A 6 -53.82 33.82 -0.40
CA GLY A 6 -52.62 34.11 -1.19
C GLY A 6 -51.43 34.56 -0.30
N ALA A 7 -50.25 34.68 -0.94
CA ALA A 7 -49.08 35.54 -0.63
C ALA A 7 -48.02 35.16 0.46
N CYS A 8 -46.82 34.81 -0.08
CA CYS A 8 -45.46 35.34 0.17
C CYS A 8 -44.91 35.63 1.58
N GLY A 9 -43.68 35.14 1.83
CA GLY A 9 -42.74 35.73 2.80
C GLY A 9 -41.47 34.88 3.03
N TYR A 10 -40.38 35.24 2.35
CA TYR A 10 -39.01 34.77 2.62
C TYR A 10 -38.55 35.15 4.04
N ASN A 11 -37.76 34.29 4.69
CA ASN A 11 -36.82 34.73 5.73
C ASN A 11 -35.53 33.89 5.68
N ALA A 12 -34.48 34.53 5.18
CA ALA A 12 -33.09 34.12 5.33
C ALA A 12 -32.55 34.73 6.63
N ALA A 13 -32.05 33.91 7.55
CA ALA A 13 -31.34 34.37 8.73
C ALA A 13 -29.83 34.35 8.45
N SER A 14 -29.31 35.53 8.17
CA SER A 14 -27.88 35.88 8.24
C SER A 14 -27.48 35.99 9.72
N LEU A 15 -26.41 35.28 10.10
CA LEU A 15 -25.69 35.54 11.35
C LEU A 15 -24.30 36.07 10.98
N ALA A 16 -24.17 37.38 11.12
CA ALA A 16 -22.92 38.11 11.04
C ALA A 16 -22.12 37.89 12.34
N LEU A 17 -20.82 37.62 12.20
CA LEU A 17 -19.83 37.87 13.24
C LEU A 17 -18.74 38.78 12.66
N SER A 18 -18.46 39.84 13.40
CA SER A 18 -17.62 40.99 13.03
C SER A 18 -16.12 40.65 12.99
N PRO A 19 -15.30 41.46 12.27
CA PRO A 19 -13.87 41.27 12.10
C PRO A 19 -13.06 42.05 13.15
N ASN A 20 -11.84 41.59 13.47
CA ASN A 20 -10.61 42.41 13.45
C ASN A 20 -9.38 41.70 14.04
N TYR A 21 -8.23 42.06 13.43
CA TYR A 21 -6.83 41.86 13.82
C TYR A 21 -6.18 40.50 13.54
N PHE A 22 -5.48 40.40 12.41
CA PHE A 22 -4.01 40.24 12.38
C PHE A 22 -3.47 40.81 11.06
N LEU A 23 -2.65 41.86 11.18
CA LEU A 23 -1.88 42.44 10.09
C LEU A 23 -0.63 41.60 9.86
N SER A 24 -0.34 41.25 8.62
CA SER A 24 0.98 40.82 8.17
C SER A 24 1.24 41.42 6.77
N PRO A 25 2.49 41.74 6.45
CA PRO A 25 2.83 42.83 5.53
C PRO A 25 2.75 42.43 4.04
N PRO A 26 2.62 43.41 3.13
CA PRO A 26 2.61 43.16 1.69
C PRO A 26 4.03 42.87 1.18
N TYR A 27 4.20 41.74 0.50
CA TYR A 27 5.39 41.51 -0.32
C TYR A 27 5.32 42.39 -1.57
N HIS A 28 6.33 43.25 -1.72
CA HIS A 28 6.60 44.03 -2.91
C HIS A 28 6.92 43.12 -4.09
N ILE A 29 6.10 43.18 -5.15
CA ILE A 29 6.47 42.71 -6.48
C ILE A 29 7.38 43.78 -7.08
N VAL A 30 8.67 43.46 -7.22
CA VAL A 30 9.59 44.25 -8.03
C VAL A 30 9.47 43.78 -9.48
N ASP A 31 8.90 44.65 -10.28
CA ASP A 31 8.74 44.56 -11.72
C ASP A 31 10.11 44.82 -12.39
N HIS A 32 10.75 43.79 -12.94
CA HIS A 32 11.89 43.95 -13.84
C HIS A 32 11.48 43.61 -15.27
N LYS A 33 10.96 44.62 -15.96
CA LYS A 33 11.13 44.77 -17.40
C LYS A 33 12.62 44.87 -17.71
N ASN A 34 13.12 44.02 -18.61
CA ASN A 34 14.04 44.48 -19.66
C ASN A 34 14.20 43.47 -20.82
N ASN A 35 13.84 43.98 -21.99
CA ASN A 35 14.56 43.88 -23.28
C ASN A 35 14.69 42.52 -23.97
N LEU A 36 13.71 42.32 -24.86
CA LEU A 36 13.87 41.90 -26.24
C LEU A 36 15.26 42.24 -26.83
N SER A 37 15.96 41.22 -27.33
CA SER A 37 16.74 41.36 -28.55
C SER A 37 16.53 40.13 -29.43
N SER A 38 16.14 40.42 -30.65
CA SER A 38 15.86 39.52 -31.75
C SER A 38 17.14 38.91 -32.30
N THR A 39 17.16 37.59 -32.54
CA THR A 39 17.93 37.06 -33.66
C THR A 39 17.19 35.89 -34.31
N LYS A 40 16.71 36.13 -35.54
CA LYS A 40 16.31 35.09 -36.48
C LYS A 40 17.57 34.38 -36.98
N MET A 41 17.60 33.05 -36.95
CA MET A 41 18.25 32.26 -37.99
C MET A 41 17.45 30.99 -38.24
N ALA A 42 17.19 30.75 -39.52
CA ALA A 42 16.57 29.57 -40.07
C ALA A 42 17.66 28.75 -40.78
N SER A 43 17.67 27.44 -40.55
CA SER A 43 18.16 26.39 -41.47
C SER A 43 17.92 25.03 -40.78
N SER A 44 16.93 24.24 -41.21
CA SER A 44 17.01 23.23 -42.27
C SER A 44 18.14 22.21 -42.06
N PHE A 45 17.83 21.06 -41.44
CA PHE A 45 18.55 19.82 -41.66
C PHE A 45 17.60 18.63 -41.51
N ASP A 46 17.45 17.91 -42.61
CA ASP A 46 16.71 16.65 -42.78
C ASP A 46 17.39 15.47 -42.03
N PRO A 47 16.63 14.41 -41.69
CA PRO A 47 17.12 13.27 -40.91
C PRO A 47 17.83 12.24 -41.80
N PRO A 48 18.85 11.50 -41.30
CA PRO A 48 19.36 10.37 -42.03
C PRO A 48 18.60 9.08 -41.72
N ASP A 49 18.49 8.30 -42.79
CA ASP A 49 17.75 7.09 -43.00
C ASP A 49 18.11 5.89 -42.10
N PHE A 50 17.09 5.04 -41.99
CA PHE A 50 17.13 3.65 -41.58
C PHE A 50 18.23 2.85 -42.28
N LEU A 51 19.03 2.13 -41.48
CA LEU A 51 19.78 0.96 -41.95
C LEU A 51 19.32 -0.27 -41.17
N THR A 52 18.54 -1.09 -41.87
CA THR A 52 18.24 -2.49 -41.57
C THR A 52 19.51 -3.33 -41.65
N LEU A 53 19.92 -3.93 -40.52
CA LEU A 53 20.89 -5.03 -40.50
C LEU A 53 20.22 -6.29 -39.94
N SER A 54 19.99 -7.24 -40.85
CA SER A 54 19.65 -8.61 -40.53
C SER A 54 20.87 -9.32 -39.95
N LEU A 55 20.77 -9.85 -38.73
CA LEU A 55 21.69 -10.87 -38.25
C LEU A 55 20.88 -12.02 -37.66
N SER A 56 20.79 -13.07 -38.47
CA SER A 56 20.48 -14.43 -38.07
C SER A 56 21.55 -14.94 -37.12
N GLY A 57 21.17 -15.30 -35.90
CA GLY A 57 22.03 -15.99 -34.96
C GLY A 57 21.23 -16.46 -33.75
N LYS A 58 20.86 -17.74 -33.73
CA LYS A 58 20.43 -18.42 -32.51
C LYS A 58 21.64 -18.58 -31.59
N PRO A 59 21.51 -18.38 -30.27
CA PRO A 59 22.34 -19.08 -29.31
C PRO A 59 21.47 -19.99 -28.44
N GLU A 60 21.97 -21.21 -28.29
CA GLU A 60 21.45 -22.27 -27.43
C GLU A 60 21.48 -21.88 -25.96
N MET A 61 20.45 -22.32 -25.23
CA MET A 61 20.34 -22.27 -23.78
C MET A 61 21.21 -23.33 -23.12
N SER A 62 22.18 -22.92 -22.31
CA SER A 62 22.62 -23.64 -21.12
C SER A 62 23.41 -22.71 -20.20
N ASP A 63 23.25 -22.90 -18.90
CA ASP A 63 24.01 -22.31 -17.79
C ASP A 63 23.66 -20.88 -17.33
N PHE A 64 22.60 -20.78 -16.53
CA PHE A 64 22.40 -19.66 -15.61
C PHE A 64 22.01 -20.16 -14.20
N VAL A 65 22.93 -20.91 -13.57
CA VAL A 65 22.90 -21.16 -12.13
C VAL A 65 24.33 -21.00 -11.59
N ARG A 66 24.50 -20.03 -10.68
CA ARG A 66 25.71 -19.63 -9.89
C ARG A 66 26.56 -18.47 -10.43
N SER A 67 26.40 -17.32 -9.77
CA SER A 67 27.47 -16.36 -9.36
C SER A 67 26.79 -15.02 -9.01
N LYS A 68 27.12 -14.23 -7.99
CA LYS A 68 28.04 -14.26 -6.83
C LYS A 68 27.63 -13.07 -5.94
N ARG A 69 27.95 -13.18 -4.65
CA ARG A 69 28.01 -12.09 -3.65
C ARG A 69 28.43 -10.73 -4.25
N ALA A 70 27.54 -9.76 -4.29
CA ALA A 70 27.87 -8.36 -4.47
C ALA A 70 28.20 -7.76 -3.10
N ARG A 71 29.48 -7.72 -2.73
CA ARG A 71 29.94 -6.68 -1.79
C ARG A 71 29.88 -5.37 -2.57
N HIS A 72 29.03 -4.43 -2.15
CA HIS A 72 29.05 -3.06 -2.65
C HIS A 72 30.47 -2.49 -2.47
N ARG A 73 31.23 -2.44 -3.56
CA ARG A 73 32.40 -1.56 -3.68
C ARG A 73 31.89 -0.24 -4.19
N PHE A 74 31.91 0.77 -3.33
CA PHE A 74 31.73 2.16 -3.73
C PHE A 74 32.86 2.54 -4.69
N THR A 75 32.51 3.00 -5.88
CA THR A 75 33.44 3.48 -6.90
C THR A 75 33.99 4.85 -6.49
N GLU A 76 35.31 4.94 -6.42
CA GLU A 76 36.09 6.15 -6.14
C GLU A 76 35.91 7.19 -7.26
N HIS A 77 35.56 8.43 -6.91
CA HIS A 77 35.91 9.62 -7.69
C HIS A 77 36.58 10.62 -6.73
N SER A 78 37.81 10.99 -7.09
CA SER A 78 38.74 11.82 -6.31
C SER A 78 38.55 13.31 -6.61
N SER A 79 38.58 14.13 -5.56
CA SER A 79 39.30 15.41 -5.61
C SER A 79 40.09 15.56 -4.31
N SER A 80 41.40 15.73 -4.44
CA SER A 80 42.36 15.87 -3.36
C SER A 80 42.16 17.16 -2.57
N ASP A 81 42.03 17.05 -1.26
CA ASP A 81 42.64 18.02 -0.35
C ASP A 81 43.00 17.39 1.00
N SER A 82 44.05 17.94 1.58
CA SER A 82 45.00 17.34 2.50
C SER A 82 44.51 17.01 3.92
N SER A 83 45.03 15.89 4.43
CA SER A 83 45.33 15.59 5.84
C SER A 83 44.33 16.06 6.90
N ASP A 84 43.27 15.29 7.13
CA ASP A 84 42.80 15.05 8.50
C ASP A 84 41.80 13.91 8.58
N SER A 85 41.64 13.34 9.76
CA SER A 85 40.83 12.16 10.06
C SER A 85 39.52 11.95 9.27
N GLY A 86 39.44 10.79 8.58
CA GLY A 86 38.21 10.14 8.11
C GLY A 86 37.70 10.62 6.75
N THR A 87 38.06 9.90 5.67
CA THR A 87 37.42 10.06 4.36
C THR A 87 36.09 9.29 4.35
N PHE A 88 34.97 9.98 4.58
CA PHE A 88 33.62 9.46 4.41
C PHE A 88 32.91 10.15 3.24
N LEU A 89 32.02 9.42 2.57
CA LEU A 89 31.18 9.98 1.51
C LEU A 89 29.99 10.72 2.12
N VAL A 90 29.52 11.74 1.41
CA VAL A 90 28.30 12.49 1.76
C VAL A 90 27.33 12.36 0.61
N SER A 91 26.06 12.06 0.91
CA SER A 91 24.97 12.24 -0.06
C SER A 91 24.30 13.58 0.17
N ASN A 92 23.95 14.23 -0.94
CA ASN A 92 23.23 15.50 -0.95
C ASN A 92 22.12 15.38 -1.99
N VAL A 93 20.88 15.23 -1.51
CA VAL A 93 19.68 15.14 -2.34
C VAL A 93 18.68 16.21 -1.88
N LYS A 94 17.64 16.47 -2.67
CA LYS A 94 16.65 17.49 -2.32
C LYS A 94 16.05 17.19 -0.94
N PHE A 95 16.02 18.18 -0.06
CA PHE A 95 15.52 18.09 1.32
C PHE A 95 16.34 17.23 2.28
N ARG A 96 17.50 16.69 1.88
CA ARG A 96 18.20 15.72 2.72
C ARG A 96 19.70 15.59 2.42
N VAL A 97 20.50 15.62 3.47
CA VAL A 97 21.97 15.46 3.40
C VAL A 97 22.42 14.48 4.48
N GLY A 98 23.37 13.59 4.20
CA GLY A 98 23.87 12.69 5.25
C GLY A 98 25.22 12.03 4.99
N ALA A 99 25.84 11.60 6.08
CA ALA A 99 27.15 10.97 6.12
C ALA A 99 27.19 9.79 7.13
N PRO A 100 27.59 8.56 6.71
CA PRO A 100 27.78 8.12 5.32
C PRO A 100 26.52 8.34 4.46
N PRO A 101 26.57 8.13 3.13
CA PRO A 101 25.45 8.37 2.23
C PRO A 101 24.13 7.80 2.78
N THR A 102 23.11 8.65 2.75
CA THR A 102 21.76 8.39 3.25
C THR A 102 21.16 7.15 2.59
N GLN A 103 20.41 6.41 3.39
CA GLN A 103 19.60 5.30 2.88
C GLN A 103 18.41 5.83 2.07
N PRO A 104 17.93 5.13 1.03
CA PRO A 104 16.76 5.57 0.26
C PRO A 104 15.54 5.73 1.17
N LEU A 105 14.73 6.76 0.93
CA LEU A 105 13.41 6.89 1.56
C LEU A 105 12.41 5.91 0.92
N PRO A 106 11.33 5.51 1.61
CA PRO A 106 10.98 5.80 2.99
C PRO A 106 11.90 5.08 3.98
N VAL A 107 12.17 5.72 5.12
CA VAL A 107 12.89 5.10 6.24
C VAL A 107 12.01 5.11 7.48
N GLU A 108 12.03 4.01 8.23
CA GLU A 108 11.45 3.97 9.56
C GLU A 108 12.46 4.49 10.59
N SER A 109 11.96 5.24 11.55
CA SER A 109 12.75 5.83 12.63
C SER A 109 12.23 5.34 13.98
N GLY A 110 13.14 4.96 14.87
CA GLY A 110 12.77 4.58 16.23
C GLY A 110 13.95 4.29 17.13
N TRP A 111 13.69 4.15 18.43
CA TRP A 111 14.73 3.77 19.37
C TRP A 111 15.15 2.30 19.18
N SER A 112 16.45 2.01 19.31
CA SER A 112 16.97 0.65 19.21
C SER A 112 18.09 0.38 20.20
N THR A 113 18.54 -0.89 20.29
CA THR A 113 19.69 -1.27 21.12
C THR A 113 20.97 -0.55 20.73
N VAL A 114 21.15 -0.18 19.46
CA VAL A 114 22.29 0.63 19.00
C VAL A 114 22.20 2.05 19.58
N CYS A 115 21.01 2.64 19.61
CA CYS A 115 20.77 3.94 20.27
C CYS A 115 21.08 3.87 21.76
N THR A 116 20.64 2.81 22.45
CA THR A 116 20.93 2.63 23.88
C THR A 116 22.43 2.56 24.16
N LYS A 117 23.22 1.89 23.30
CA LYS A 117 24.69 1.86 23.42
C LYS A 117 25.31 3.23 23.25
N VAL A 118 24.92 3.96 22.21
CA VAL A 118 25.42 5.31 21.91
C VAL A 118 25.06 6.27 23.05
N GLN A 119 23.78 6.30 23.46
CA GLN A 119 23.31 7.14 24.56
C GLN A 119 23.99 6.77 25.89
N GLY A 120 24.19 5.48 26.17
CA GLY A 120 24.86 5.03 27.38
C GLY A 120 26.34 5.42 27.45
N THR A 121 27.01 5.56 26.31
CA THR A 121 28.43 5.94 26.24
C THR A 121 28.63 7.46 26.20
N PHE A 122 27.78 8.18 25.46
CA PHE A 122 28.01 9.60 25.15
C PHE A 122 26.96 10.55 25.73
N GLY A 123 25.91 10.05 26.38
CA GLY A 123 24.78 10.87 26.81
C GLY A 123 24.18 11.61 25.62
N THR A 124 23.96 12.92 25.77
CA THR A 124 23.46 13.83 24.71
C THR A 124 24.58 14.57 23.96
N SER A 125 25.85 14.36 24.32
CA SER A 125 26.96 15.19 23.84
C SER A 125 27.10 15.25 22.31
N LEU A 126 26.74 14.18 21.61
CA LEU A 126 26.79 14.16 20.15
C LEU A 126 25.67 15.00 19.53
N GLN A 127 24.46 14.96 20.10
CA GLN A 127 23.33 15.79 19.71
C GLN A 127 23.60 17.26 20.02
N ASP A 128 24.07 17.57 21.22
CA ASP A 128 24.38 18.93 21.67
C ASP A 128 25.42 19.58 20.75
N GLN A 129 26.47 18.83 20.37
CA GLN A 129 27.49 19.33 19.46
C GLN A 129 26.97 19.50 18.03
N ALA A 130 26.09 18.63 17.55
CA ALA A 130 25.45 18.77 16.25
C ALA A 130 24.60 20.06 16.19
N GLU A 131 23.88 20.37 17.27
CA GLU A 131 23.11 21.61 17.40
C GLU A 131 24.02 22.85 17.39
N ILE A 132 25.12 22.83 18.15
CA ILE A 132 26.12 23.92 18.17
C ILE A 132 26.72 24.16 16.78
N ILE A 133 27.08 23.09 16.06
CA ILE A 133 27.65 23.19 14.71
C ILE A 133 26.63 23.81 13.74
N ALA A 134 25.38 23.37 13.78
CA ALA A 134 24.33 23.93 12.92
C ALA A 134 24.12 25.43 13.18
N LYS A 135 24.03 25.82 14.46
CA LYS A 135 23.88 27.23 14.87
C LYS A 135 25.07 28.09 14.45
N ALA A 136 26.29 27.56 14.55
CA ALA A 136 27.50 28.26 14.13
C ALA A 136 27.53 28.52 12.60
N GLU A 137 26.89 27.66 11.81
CA GLU A 137 26.74 27.83 10.35
C GLU A 137 25.50 28.65 9.97
N GLY A 138 24.80 29.24 10.95
CA GLY A 138 23.63 30.10 10.72
C GLY A 138 22.32 29.34 10.48
N VAL A 139 22.25 28.05 10.82
CA VAL A 139 21.02 27.24 10.73
C VAL A 139 20.48 27.00 12.13
N GLU A 140 19.25 27.42 12.40
CA GLU A 140 18.55 27.07 13.64
C GLU A 140 17.84 25.72 13.47
N PRO A 141 18.27 24.65 14.16
CA PRO A 141 17.60 23.36 14.07
C PRO A 141 16.23 23.42 14.74
N LEU A 142 15.24 22.79 14.11
CA LEU A 142 13.92 22.55 14.70
C LEU A 142 13.96 21.39 15.71
N ASN A 143 14.79 20.40 15.44
CA ASN A 143 15.01 19.24 16.31
C ASN A 143 16.40 18.65 16.07
N VAL A 144 17.02 18.11 17.12
CA VAL A 144 18.23 17.28 17.02
C VAL A 144 18.07 16.08 17.94
N GLU A 145 18.08 14.88 17.36
CA GLU A 145 17.79 13.66 18.09
C GLU A 145 18.64 12.47 17.65
N LEU A 146 18.83 11.52 18.57
CA LEU A 146 19.47 10.24 18.30
C LEU A 146 18.39 9.19 18.10
N LEU A 147 18.35 8.61 16.90
CA LEU A 147 17.39 7.59 16.51
C LEU A 147 18.07 6.48 15.74
N ALA A 148 17.44 5.32 15.61
CA ALA A 148 17.84 4.34 14.60
C ALA A 148 16.98 4.54 13.36
N ARG A 149 17.64 4.67 12.21
CA ARG A 149 17.00 4.76 10.89
C ARG A 149 17.28 3.48 10.11
N PHE A 150 16.27 2.99 9.40
CA PHE A 150 16.37 1.79 8.57
C PHE A 150 15.35 1.84 7.43
N VAL A 151 15.64 1.17 6.32
CA VAL A 151 14.72 1.08 5.18
C VAL A 151 13.81 -0.13 5.40
N PRO A 152 12.48 0.02 5.43
CA PRO A 152 11.57 -1.10 5.48
C PRO A 152 11.84 -2.07 4.32
N GLY A 153 11.85 -3.39 4.55
CA GLY A 153 12.19 -4.38 3.51
C GLY A 153 13.69 -4.68 3.40
N LEU A 154 14.58 -3.75 3.76
CA LEU A 154 16.04 -3.97 3.82
C LEU A 154 16.52 -4.46 5.21
N GLY A 155 15.56 -4.74 6.12
CA GLY A 155 15.66 -5.33 7.47
C GLY A 155 16.81 -4.87 8.37
N SER A 156 17.17 -5.69 9.37
CA SER A 156 17.90 -5.22 10.56
C SER A 156 19.33 -4.74 10.29
N ASN A 157 19.98 -5.24 9.24
CA ASN A 157 21.32 -4.80 8.83
C ASN A 157 21.33 -3.39 8.22
N SER A 158 20.17 -2.89 7.77
CA SER A 158 20.02 -1.49 7.38
C SER A 158 19.88 -0.56 8.60
N ARG A 159 19.71 -1.08 9.82
CA ARG A 159 19.52 -0.24 11.00
C ARG A 159 20.80 0.45 11.43
N ARG A 160 20.79 1.78 11.42
CA ARG A 160 21.93 2.62 11.79
C ARG A 160 21.52 3.64 12.84
N ALA A 161 22.30 3.75 13.92
CA ALA A 161 22.16 4.89 14.82
C ALA A 161 22.48 6.16 14.04
N THR A 162 21.62 7.16 14.14
CA THR A 162 21.69 8.38 13.34
C THR A 162 21.38 9.57 14.23
N ILE A 163 22.26 10.56 14.19
CA ILE A 163 21.96 11.89 14.68
C ILE A 163 21.16 12.59 13.58
N LEU A 164 19.87 12.74 13.81
CA LEU A 164 18.93 13.38 12.91
C LEU A 164 18.79 14.85 13.31
N ILE A 165 19.10 15.74 12.37
CA ILE A 165 18.94 17.18 12.51
C ILE A 165 17.80 17.59 11.58
N VAL A 166 16.72 18.14 12.13
CA VAL A 166 15.58 18.66 11.36
C VAL A 166 15.71 20.17 11.26
N ALA A 167 15.61 20.73 10.06
CA ALA A 167 15.69 22.18 9.83
C ALA A 167 14.81 22.64 8.66
N GLU A 168 14.57 23.94 8.56
CA GLU A 168 13.86 24.54 7.43
C GLU A 168 14.74 24.52 6.16
N TRP A 169 14.16 24.13 5.03
CA TRP A 169 14.88 24.08 3.75
C TRP A 169 14.73 25.37 2.95
N ASN A 170 15.82 25.80 2.33
CA ASN A 170 15.87 26.93 1.40
C ASN A 170 16.92 26.67 0.29
N GLU A 171 17.08 27.62 -0.63
CA GLU A 171 17.99 27.48 -1.77
C GLU A 171 19.47 27.30 -1.38
N ALA A 172 19.89 27.82 -0.23
CA ALA A 172 21.26 27.68 0.27
C ALA A 172 21.47 26.39 1.09
N SER A 173 20.39 25.69 1.46
CA SER A 173 20.43 24.47 2.28
C SER A 173 21.37 23.39 1.73
N PRO A 174 21.38 23.03 0.42
CA PRO A 174 22.26 21.96 -0.08
C PRO A 174 23.73 22.16 0.30
N SER A 175 24.28 23.37 0.11
CA SER A 175 25.69 23.65 0.42
C SER A 175 25.96 23.78 1.91
N ILE A 176 25.07 24.46 2.65
CA ILE A 176 25.26 24.72 4.08
C ILE A 176 25.11 23.41 4.88
N TRP A 177 24.12 22.60 4.54
CA TRP A 177 23.85 21.34 5.23
C TRP A 177 24.95 20.31 4.98
N GLU A 178 25.56 20.31 3.79
CA GLU A 178 26.73 19.48 3.52
C GLU A 178 27.93 19.85 4.41
N SER A 179 28.18 21.15 4.62
CA SER A 179 29.20 21.63 5.57
C SER A 179 28.89 21.16 7.00
N ILE A 180 27.66 21.36 7.48
CA ILE A 180 27.21 20.97 8.82
C ILE A 180 27.39 19.45 9.01
N VAL A 181 26.85 18.64 8.10
CA VAL A 181 26.92 17.17 8.15
C VAL A 181 28.38 16.71 8.17
N LYS A 182 29.26 17.29 7.35
CA LYS A 182 30.70 16.97 7.36
C LYS A 182 31.35 17.30 8.71
N LYS A 183 31.09 18.47 9.27
CA LYS A 183 31.66 18.91 10.56
C LYS A 183 31.17 18.02 11.70
N THR A 184 29.86 17.76 11.76
CA THR A 184 29.26 16.90 12.78
C THR A 184 29.75 15.46 12.65
N LYS A 185 29.85 14.91 11.44
CA LYS A 185 30.35 13.55 11.25
C LYS A 185 31.82 13.41 11.65
N LYS A 186 32.68 14.39 11.33
CA LYS A 186 34.07 14.42 11.81
C LYS A 186 34.14 14.42 13.34
N PHE A 187 33.30 15.20 14.01
CA PHE A 187 33.21 15.19 15.46
C PHE A 187 32.80 13.81 15.99
N VAL A 188 31.71 13.24 15.46
CA VAL A 188 31.23 11.90 15.83
C VAL A 188 32.33 10.84 15.67
N ASP A 189 33.05 10.83 14.55
CA ASP A 189 34.12 9.86 14.26
C ASP A 189 35.36 10.04 15.14
N SER A 190 35.59 11.26 15.62
CA SER A 190 36.65 11.55 16.59
C SER A 190 36.26 11.04 17.98
N SER A 191 35.03 11.29 18.42
CA SER A 191 34.50 10.89 19.73
C SER A 191 34.30 9.37 19.86
N THR A 192 34.03 8.68 18.75
CA THR A 192 33.76 7.23 18.72
C THR A 192 34.98 6.37 18.44
N ARG A 193 36.16 6.99 18.20
CA ARG A 193 37.39 6.32 17.74
C ARG A 193 37.92 5.21 18.67
N GLY A 194 37.51 5.20 19.95
CA GLY A 194 37.87 4.19 20.95
C GLY A 194 36.71 3.30 21.43
N ALA A 195 35.48 3.52 20.95
CA ALA A 195 34.27 2.87 21.50
C ALA A 195 33.77 1.67 20.68
N SER A 196 34.50 1.22 19.65
CA SER A 196 34.03 0.24 18.65
C SER A 196 32.81 0.69 17.83
N LEU A 197 32.44 1.98 17.88
CA LEU A 197 31.24 2.56 17.26
C LEU A 197 31.56 3.48 16.07
N LYS A 198 32.83 3.55 15.65
CA LYS A 198 33.38 4.58 14.75
C LYS A 198 32.69 4.68 13.38
N ASP A 199 32.03 3.62 12.93
CA ASP A 199 31.29 3.58 11.67
C ASP A 199 29.80 3.26 11.86
N GLU A 200 29.33 3.20 13.11
CA GLU A 200 27.94 2.83 13.45
C GLU A 200 27.00 4.03 13.56
N VAL A 201 27.53 5.23 13.81
CA VAL A 201 26.74 6.46 13.99
C VAL A 201 26.77 7.34 12.74
N CYS A 202 25.62 7.48 12.10
CA CYS A 202 25.38 8.34 10.96
C CYS A 202 24.99 9.75 11.42
N VAL A 203 25.15 10.72 10.52
CA VAL A 203 24.62 12.07 10.68
C VAL A 203 23.74 12.36 9.48
N GLU A 204 22.53 12.83 9.72
CA GLU A 204 21.56 13.14 8.68
C GLU A 204 20.87 14.47 8.99
N MET A 205 20.86 15.39 8.03
CA MET A 205 20.01 16.58 8.04
C MET A 205 18.82 16.35 7.11
N VAL A 206 17.61 16.60 7.60
CA VAL A 206 16.36 16.50 6.83
C VAL A 206 15.55 17.79 6.92
N ALA A 207 14.85 18.09 5.84
CA ALA A 207 13.88 19.16 5.82
C ALA A 207 12.63 18.81 6.60
N ARG A 208 11.98 19.83 7.16
CA ARG A 208 10.71 19.70 7.88
C ARG A 208 9.64 19.02 7.02
N GLU A 209 9.66 19.23 5.72
CA GLU A 209 8.76 18.61 4.73
C GLU A 209 8.83 17.08 4.71
N LEU A 210 9.96 16.49 5.15
CA LEU A 210 10.16 15.04 5.29
C LEU A 210 9.77 14.51 6.68
N THR A 211 9.27 15.37 7.58
CA THR A 211 8.81 14.96 8.91
C THR A 211 7.36 15.36 9.17
N LEU A 212 6.77 16.19 8.30
CA LEU A 212 5.38 16.61 8.42
C LEU A 212 4.44 15.53 7.88
N PRO A 213 3.33 15.26 8.58
CA PRO A 213 2.29 14.38 8.09
C PRO A 213 1.67 14.92 6.81
N LYS A 214 1.56 14.07 5.79
CA LYS A 214 0.89 14.38 4.53
C LYS A 214 -0.56 13.91 4.54
N TYR A 215 -1.39 14.58 3.76
CA TYR A 215 -2.78 14.25 3.53
C TYR A 215 -2.99 13.95 2.06
N VAL A 216 -3.67 12.84 1.79
CA VAL A 216 -4.02 12.41 0.44
C VAL A 216 -5.53 12.51 0.25
N THR A 217 -6.00 13.03 -0.87
CA THR A 217 -7.42 12.93 -1.25
C THR A 217 -7.56 12.77 -2.76
N PRO A 218 -8.71 12.28 -3.28
CA PRO A 218 -9.00 12.37 -4.71
C PRO A 218 -8.98 13.83 -5.17
N ILE A 219 -8.67 14.05 -6.45
CA ILE A 219 -8.87 15.38 -7.05
C ILE A 219 -10.36 15.74 -6.96
N PRO A 220 -10.77 16.90 -6.46
CA PRO A 220 -12.19 17.27 -6.38
C PRO A 220 -12.85 17.29 -7.76
N THR A 221 -14.13 16.91 -7.83
CA THR A 221 -14.90 16.90 -9.08
C THR A 221 -14.99 18.28 -9.73
N THR A 222 -14.92 19.35 -8.94
CA THR A 222 -14.87 20.74 -9.44
C THR A 222 -13.57 21.07 -10.18
N GLU A 223 -12.49 20.33 -9.96
CA GLU A 223 -11.20 20.49 -10.65
C GLU A 223 -11.04 19.53 -11.85
N LEU A 224 -11.80 18.42 -11.87
CA LEU A 224 -11.82 17.45 -12.98
C LEU A 224 -12.68 17.96 -14.15
N THR A 225 -12.18 19.00 -14.81
CA THR A 225 -12.78 19.49 -16.06
C THR A 225 -12.72 18.42 -17.15
N LYS A 226 -13.61 18.53 -18.15
CA LYS A 226 -13.60 17.64 -19.32
C LYS A 226 -12.22 17.61 -20.00
N SER A 227 -11.59 18.77 -20.20
CA SER A 227 -10.23 18.88 -20.76
C SER A 227 -9.19 18.16 -19.91
N PHE A 228 -9.30 18.22 -18.58
CA PHE A 228 -8.40 17.47 -17.69
C PHE A 228 -8.53 15.97 -17.98
N CYS A 229 -9.75 15.43 -17.92
CA CYS A 229 -9.98 14.00 -18.12
C CYS A 229 -9.53 13.51 -19.50
N GLU A 230 -9.60 14.35 -20.53
CA GLU A 230 -9.10 14.05 -21.88
C GLU A 230 -7.56 14.10 -21.98
N ASP A 231 -6.92 15.01 -21.25
CA ASP A 231 -5.46 15.17 -21.24
C ASP A 231 -4.75 14.11 -20.40
N TRP A 232 -5.34 13.69 -19.26
CA TRP A 232 -4.68 12.84 -18.28
C TRP A 232 -4.10 11.54 -18.85
N PRO A 233 -4.83 10.73 -19.66
CA PRO A 233 -4.25 9.51 -20.23
C PRO A 233 -2.99 9.78 -21.04
N ARG A 234 -2.95 10.89 -21.78
CA ARG A 234 -1.78 11.29 -22.59
C ARG A 234 -0.63 11.80 -21.73
N ILE A 235 -0.94 12.52 -20.65
CA ILE A 235 0.05 12.96 -19.66
C ILE A 235 0.69 11.73 -19.01
N ALA A 236 -0.12 10.79 -18.53
CA ALA A 236 0.35 9.60 -17.84
C ALA A 236 1.29 8.75 -18.71
N GLU A 237 0.93 8.48 -19.96
CA GLU A 237 1.79 7.72 -20.88
C GLU A 237 3.11 8.43 -21.18
N LYS A 238 3.09 9.74 -21.41
CA LYS A 238 4.34 10.51 -21.63
C LYS A 238 5.25 10.52 -20.40
N ILE A 239 4.67 10.53 -19.20
CA ILE A 239 5.46 10.43 -17.96
C ILE A 239 6.13 9.07 -17.88
N LEU A 240 5.40 7.99 -18.18
CA LEU A 240 6.01 6.67 -18.23
C LEU A 240 7.09 6.56 -19.30
N ASP A 241 6.91 7.20 -20.47
CA ASP A 241 7.94 7.28 -21.51
C ASP A 241 9.20 7.96 -20.97
N ILE A 242 9.05 9.10 -20.28
CA ILE A 242 10.16 9.79 -19.61
C ILE A 242 10.83 8.84 -18.61
N LEU A 243 10.09 8.15 -17.76
CA LEU A 243 10.67 7.20 -16.79
C LEU A 243 11.46 6.08 -17.48
N ASP A 244 11.01 5.59 -18.64
CA ASP A 244 11.68 4.54 -19.40
C ASP A 244 12.91 5.03 -20.20
N LEU A 245 13.04 6.33 -20.46
CA LEU A 245 14.22 6.92 -21.11
C LEU A 245 15.45 6.96 -20.20
N TYR A 246 15.27 7.16 -18.90
CA TYR A 246 16.38 7.30 -17.96
C TYR A 246 16.80 5.96 -17.36
N PRO A 247 18.10 5.58 -17.42
CA PRO A 247 18.58 4.31 -16.85
C PRO A 247 18.26 4.11 -15.37
N SER A 248 18.17 5.20 -14.60
CA SER A 248 17.86 5.15 -13.16
C SER A 248 16.41 4.76 -12.87
N THR A 249 15.48 4.96 -13.80
CA THR A 249 14.03 4.75 -13.59
C THR A 249 13.41 3.75 -14.56
N LYS A 250 14.15 3.34 -15.59
CA LYS A 250 13.68 2.43 -16.64
C LYS A 250 13.14 1.12 -16.06
N SER A 251 11.86 0.83 -16.35
CA SER A 251 11.15 -0.34 -15.83
C SER A 251 11.11 -0.45 -14.29
N ARG A 252 11.41 0.64 -13.57
CA ARG A 252 11.38 0.74 -12.10
C ARG A 252 10.10 1.33 -11.56
N ALA A 253 9.25 1.92 -12.41
CA ALA A 253 7.97 2.50 -12.00
C ALA A 253 7.11 1.43 -11.30
N THR A 254 6.66 1.75 -10.09
CA THR A 254 5.76 0.92 -9.28
C THR A 254 4.35 1.49 -9.21
N SER A 255 4.21 2.81 -9.28
CA SER A 255 2.90 3.48 -9.28
C SER A 255 2.99 4.83 -9.98
N LEU A 256 1.93 5.19 -10.70
CA LEU A 256 1.67 6.53 -11.22
C LEU A 256 0.23 6.88 -10.91
N ALA A 257 0.02 7.81 -9.99
CA ALA A 257 -1.29 8.21 -9.50
C ALA A 257 -1.47 9.73 -9.62
N LEU A 258 -2.74 10.17 -9.62
CA LEU A 258 -3.09 11.58 -9.56
C LEU A 258 -4.01 11.84 -8.37
N VAL A 259 -3.50 12.62 -7.41
CA VAL A 259 -4.16 12.87 -6.11
C VAL A 259 -3.89 14.29 -5.65
N LYS A 260 -4.70 14.78 -4.70
CA LYS A 260 -4.31 15.91 -3.87
C LYS A 260 -3.33 15.42 -2.81
N LEU A 261 -2.12 15.96 -2.78
CA LEU A 261 -1.08 15.57 -1.81
C LEU A 261 -0.43 16.81 -1.23
N GLY A 262 -0.50 16.99 0.08
CA GLY A 262 0.16 18.10 0.78
C GLY A 262 0.04 17.99 2.29
N PHE A 263 0.34 19.07 3.01
CA PHE A 263 0.40 19.08 4.47
C PHE A 263 -0.86 19.63 5.15
N SER A 264 -1.84 20.11 4.38
CA SER A 264 -3.09 20.63 4.94
C SER A 264 -4.12 19.52 5.13
N LYS A 265 -4.85 19.58 6.26
CA LYS A 265 -6.06 18.79 6.47
C LYS A 265 -7.19 19.17 5.52
N ILE A 266 -7.15 20.38 4.96
CA ILE A 266 -8.15 20.91 4.05
C ILE A 266 -7.75 20.50 2.63
N PRO A 267 -8.51 19.60 1.97
CA PRO A 267 -8.12 19.02 0.68
C PRO A 267 -7.85 20.06 -0.42
N SER A 268 -8.61 21.16 -0.45
CA SER A 268 -8.48 22.22 -1.44
C SER A 268 -7.22 23.07 -1.32
N GLU A 269 -6.55 23.04 -0.16
CA GLU A 269 -5.28 23.75 0.05
C GLU A 269 -4.08 22.93 -0.42
N ASN A 270 -4.26 21.63 -0.64
CA ASN A 270 -3.21 20.77 -1.16
C ASN A 270 -3.13 20.89 -2.68
N PRO A 271 -1.92 20.79 -3.26
CA PRO A 271 -1.74 20.81 -4.71
C PRO A 271 -2.27 19.53 -5.35
N SER A 272 -2.64 19.65 -6.62
CA SER A 272 -2.93 18.51 -7.50
C SER A 272 -1.61 17.92 -7.97
N THR A 273 -1.36 16.68 -7.56
CA THR A 273 -0.03 16.06 -7.62
C THR A 273 -0.06 14.77 -8.40
N VAL A 274 0.80 14.71 -9.42
CA VAL A 274 1.23 13.47 -10.05
C VAL A 274 2.20 12.79 -9.11
N TYR A 275 1.71 11.75 -8.44
CA TYR A 275 2.50 10.89 -7.59
C TYR A 275 3.16 9.80 -8.43
N VAL A 276 4.48 9.73 -8.40
CA VAL A 276 5.30 8.71 -9.05
C VAL A 276 6.00 7.92 -7.95
N SER A 277 5.86 6.60 -7.97
CA SER A 277 6.73 5.74 -7.17
C SER A 277 7.56 4.80 -8.04
N VAL A 278 8.75 4.51 -7.56
CA VAL A 278 9.69 3.56 -8.16
C VAL A 278 10.18 2.54 -7.14
N ASP A 279 10.69 1.39 -7.59
CA ASP A 279 11.28 0.38 -6.72
C ASP A 279 12.64 0.82 -6.15
N TYR A 280 13.07 0.20 -5.05
CA TYR A 280 14.30 0.53 -4.32
C TYR A 280 15.61 0.27 -5.09
N GLU A 281 15.55 -0.33 -6.28
CA GLU A 281 16.73 -0.45 -7.14
C GLU A 281 16.95 0.81 -8.01
N SER A 282 16.00 1.76 -7.99
CA SER A 282 16.16 3.08 -8.59
C SER A 282 17.08 3.98 -7.75
N GLU A 283 18.03 4.66 -8.41
CA GLU A 283 19.00 5.50 -7.70
C GLU A 283 18.49 6.94 -7.53
N GLU A 284 18.13 7.33 -6.30
CA GLU A 284 17.53 8.64 -5.96
C GLU A 284 18.39 9.83 -6.36
N SER A 285 19.72 9.71 -6.26
CA SER A 285 20.67 10.77 -6.65
C SER A 285 20.56 11.17 -8.13
N LYS A 286 19.98 10.30 -8.97
CA LYS A 286 19.81 10.50 -10.42
C LYS A 286 18.42 10.94 -10.82
N TRP A 287 17.49 11.12 -9.89
CA TRP A 287 16.12 11.58 -10.17
C TRP A 287 15.96 13.06 -10.56
N PRO A 288 16.79 14.03 -10.12
CA PRO A 288 16.58 15.44 -10.46
C PRO A 288 16.33 15.75 -11.94
N PRO A 289 17.09 15.21 -12.92
CA PRO A 289 16.78 15.43 -14.34
C PRO A 289 15.44 14.82 -14.76
N VAL A 290 15.08 13.64 -14.25
CA VAL A 290 13.80 12.96 -14.53
C VAL A 290 12.62 13.80 -14.02
N VAL A 291 12.69 14.24 -12.76
CA VAL A 291 11.68 15.09 -12.13
C VAL A 291 11.55 16.43 -12.87
N GLY A 292 12.68 17.01 -13.27
CA GLY A 292 12.71 18.25 -14.06
C GLY A 292 11.98 18.10 -15.41
N GLU A 293 12.23 17.01 -16.13
CA GLU A 293 11.58 16.75 -17.42
C GLU A 293 10.07 16.47 -17.27
N ILE A 294 9.68 15.71 -16.24
CA ILE A 294 8.27 15.50 -15.91
C ILE A 294 7.60 16.84 -15.59
N GLN A 295 8.19 17.68 -14.74
CA GLN A 295 7.60 18.98 -14.41
C GLN A 295 7.50 19.90 -15.64
N GLN A 296 8.49 19.88 -16.54
CA GLN A 296 8.42 20.61 -17.81
C GLN A 296 7.28 20.12 -18.71
N LEU A 297 7.01 18.81 -18.74
CA LEU A 297 5.85 18.25 -19.43
C LEU A 297 4.54 18.73 -18.81
N LEU A 298 4.43 18.67 -17.47
CA LEU A 298 3.23 19.09 -16.73
C LEU A 298 2.91 20.57 -16.95
N ASN A 299 3.92 21.43 -16.98
CA ASN A 299 3.77 22.88 -17.21
C ASN A 299 3.21 23.24 -18.60
N ARG A 300 3.17 22.30 -19.55
CA ARG A 300 2.56 22.51 -20.88
C ARG A 300 1.03 22.43 -20.85
N TYR A 301 0.45 21.96 -19.75
CA TYR A 301 -0.98 21.82 -19.57
C TYR A 301 -1.50 22.86 -18.55
N PRO A 302 -2.76 23.32 -18.68
CA PRO A 302 -3.32 24.38 -17.84
C PRO A 302 -3.77 23.90 -16.44
N HIS A 303 -3.38 22.69 -16.03
CA HIS A 303 -3.92 21.99 -14.86
C HIS A 303 -3.15 22.26 -13.55
N ASN A 304 -2.08 23.06 -13.60
CA ASN A 304 -1.22 23.40 -12.45
C ASN A 304 -0.77 22.18 -11.63
N LEU A 305 -0.25 21.16 -12.33
CA LEU A 305 0.15 19.89 -11.73
C LEU A 305 1.58 19.94 -11.18
N GLN A 306 1.77 19.30 -10.03
CA GLN A 306 3.09 19.10 -9.43
C GLN A 306 3.49 17.64 -9.54
N VAL A 307 4.79 17.35 -9.61
CA VAL A 307 5.30 15.99 -9.50
C VAL A 307 5.85 15.73 -8.09
N HIS A 308 5.45 14.59 -7.52
CA HIS A 308 6.08 14.01 -6.33
C HIS A 308 6.65 12.65 -6.72
N MET A 309 7.92 12.40 -6.40
CA MET A 309 8.59 11.14 -6.71
C MET A 309 9.27 10.56 -5.47
N GLU A 310 9.05 9.28 -5.19
CA GLU A 310 9.65 8.55 -4.06
C GLU A 310 9.85 7.06 -4.36
N HIS A 311 10.63 6.35 -3.54
CA HIS A 311 10.56 4.89 -3.59
C HIS A 311 9.30 4.42 -2.88
N ASN A 312 8.59 3.48 -3.49
CA ASN A 312 7.46 2.83 -2.85
C ASN A 312 7.10 1.57 -3.63
N THR A 313 6.43 0.64 -2.97
CA THR A 313 5.86 -0.54 -3.61
C THR A 313 4.41 -0.70 -3.15
N THR A 314 3.63 -1.47 -3.88
CA THR A 314 2.31 -1.88 -3.38
C THR A 314 2.48 -2.64 -2.07
N ILE A 315 1.52 -2.47 -1.16
CA ILE A 315 1.57 -3.16 0.13
C ILE A 315 1.40 -4.66 -0.10
N GLU A 316 2.48 -5.44 0.10
CA GLU A 316 2.44 -6.91 -0.03
C GLU A 316 1.40 -7.51 0.93
N PHE A 317 0.62 -8.44 0.39
CA PHE A 317 -0.73 -8.77 0.86
C PHE A 317 -0.87 -9.60 2.10
N TYR A 318 0.18 -10.28 2.51
CA TYR A 318 0.03 -11.29 3.52
C TYR A 318 0.48 -10.71 4.85
N PRO A 319 -0.46 -10.51 5.81
CA PRO A 319 -0.06 -10.52 7.19
C PRO A 319 0.37 -11.96 7.46
N GLU A 320 1.65 -12.25 7.35
CA GLU A 320 2.16 -13.55 7.74
C GLU A 320 2.10 -13.68 9.27
N PHE A 321 1.71 -14.86 9.74
CA PHE A 321 1.76 -15.18 11.15
C PHE A 321 2.74 -16.35 11.32
N PRO A 322 3.81 -16.18 12.11
CA PRO A 322 4.59 -17.33 12.53
C PRO A 322 3.65 -18.34 13.18
N LEU A 323 3.92 -19.64 13.06
CA LEU A 323 3.23 -20.60 13.91
C LEU A 323 3.60 -20.24 15.35
N ILE A 324 2.63 -19.69 16.09
CA ILE A 324 2.88 -19.23 17.46
C ILE A 324 2.87 -20.47 18.36
N ASP A 325 4.06 -20.99 18.66
CA ASP A 325 4.30 -22.10 19.58
C ASP A 325 4.99 -21.66 20.89
N LYS A 326 5.30 -20.37 21.01
CA LYS A 326 5.97 -19.72 22.14
C LYS A 326 5.05 -18.67 22.80
N PRO A 327 5.27 -18.34 24.09
CA PRO A 327 4.58 -17.23 24.73
C PRO A 327 4.75 -15.93 23.94
N LEU A 328 3.67 -15.18 23.79
CA LEU A 328 3.65 -13.91 23.08
C LEU A 328 4.26 -12.81 23.96
N SER A 329 5.17 -12.03 23.39
CA SER A 329 5.56 -10.75 24.00
C SER A 329 4.41 -9.74 23.96
N ASP A 330 4.40 -8.76 24.88
CA ASP A 330 3.36 -7.72 24.91
C ASP A 330 3.28 -6.96 23.58
N ARG A 331 4.43 -6.69 22.96
CA ARG A 331 4.51 -6.07 21.62
C ARG A 331 3.84 -6.92 20.54
N GLU A 332 3.98 -8.24 20.59
CA GLU A 332 3.29 -9.14 19.64
C GLU A 332 1.80 -9.17 19.91
N LYS A 333 1.37 -9.18 21.18
CA LYS A 333 -0.05 -9.08 21.54
C LYS A 333 -0.65 -7.78 20.99
N GLU A 334 -0.03 -6.64 21.26
CA GLU A 334 -0.47 -5.31 20.78
C GLU A 334 -0.52 -5.22 19.25
N SER A 335 0.54 -5.68 18.57
CA SER A 335 0.63 -5.67 17.10
C SER A 335 -0.51 -6.47 16.47
N LYS A 336 -0.78 -7.67 17.01
CA LYS A 336 -1.80 -8.58 16.48
C LYS A 336 -3.22 -8.11 16.83
N GLN A 337 -3.45 -7.57 18.02
CA GLN A 337 -4.69 -6.87 18.35
C GLN A 337 -4.94 -5.67 17.43
N GLY A 338 -3.88 -4.97 17.01
CA GLY A 338 -3.93 -3.92 15.99
C GLY A 338 -4.37 -4.39 14.60
N LEU A 339 -4.31 -5.69 14.32
CA LEU A 339 -4.86 -6.36 13.14
C LEU A 339 -6.29 -6.90 13.37
N SER A 340 -6.96 -6.47 14.43
CA SER A 340 -8.27 -6.98 14.87
C SER A 340 -8.29 -8.49 15.16
N PHE A 341 -7.17 -9.01 15.65
CA PHE A 341 -7.14 -10.33 16.28
C PHE A 341 -7.69 -10.16 17.68
N ASP A 342 -9.00 -10.31 17.80
CA ASP A 342 -9.71 -10.30 19.08
C ASP A 342 -9.66 -11.73 19.65
N PRO A 343 -8.82 -12.00 20.67
CA PRO A 343 -8.66 -13.33 21.23
C PRO A 343 -9.83 -13.76 22.12
N GLU A 344 -10.74 -12.84 22.46
CA GLU A 344 -11.95 -13.11 23.24
C GLU A 344 -13.19 -13.28 22.35
N ARG A 345 -13.03 -13.07 21.03
CA ARG A 345 -14.10 -13.21 20.07
C ARG A 345 -14.57 -14.66 20.00
N LYS A 346 -15.86 -14.85 20.28
CA LYS A 346 -16.54 -16.13 20.04
C LYS A 346 -16.53 -16.46 18.55
N TYR A 347 -16.26 -17.72 18.22
CA TYR A 347 -16.30 -18.16 16.83
C TYR A 347 -17.75 -18.21 16.34
N ASN A 348 -17.98 -17.52 15.23
CA ASN A 348 -19.26 -17.51 14.56
C ASN A 348 -19.43 -18.82 13.78
N LYS A 349 -20.59 -19.47 13.96
CA LYS A 349 -20.93 -20.64 13.16
C LYS A 349 -21.16 -20.26 11.69
N LEU A 350 -21.89 -19.17 11.48
CA LEU A 350 -22.17 -18.61 10.15
C LEU A 350 -21.04 -17.68 9.71
N VAL A 351 -20.69 -17.73 8.42
CA VAL A 351 -19.70 -16.85 7.81
C VAL A 351 -20.43 -15.67 7.16
N MET A 352 -20.29 -14.50 7.77
CA MET A 352 -20.97 -13.27 7.38
C MET A 352 -20.08 -12.41 6.45
N LEU A 353 -20.68 -11.41 5.80
CA LEU A 353 -19.97 -10.35 5.09
C LEU A 353 -18.79 -9.79 5.92
N GLY A 354 -17.58 -9.79 5.35
CA GLY A 354 -16.41 -9.17 5.98
C GLY A 354 -15.64 -10.05 6.97
N GLU A 355 -16.05 -11.31 7.17
CA GLU A 355 -15.34 -12.25 8.04
C GLU A 355 -13.98 -12.69 7.46
N ASP A 356 -13.05 -13.13 8.31
CA ASP A 356 -11.80 -13.73 7.84
C ASP A 356 -11.97 -15.10 7.19
N ILE A 357 -11.15 -15.37 6.18
CA ILE A 357 -10.96 -16.71 5.63
C ILE A 357 -9.48 -16.95 5.37
N GLY A 358 -9.09 -18.21 5.34
CA GLY A 358 -7.72 -18.62 4.99
C GLY A 358 -7.65 -20.06 4.49
N PRO A 359 -6.58 -20.45 3.78
CA PRO A 359 -6.35 -21.85 3.40
C PRO A 359 -6.14 -22.76 4.61
N GLU A 360 -6.72 -23.96 4.55
CA GLU A 360 -6.58 -25.02 5.55
C GLU A 360 -5.23 -25.75 5.39
N CYS A 361 -4.12 -25.02 5.53
CA CYS A 361 -2.78 -25.58 5.38
C CYS A 361 -1.77 -24.91 6.32
N TYR A 362 -0.59 -25.53 6.39
CA TYR A 362 0.61 -24.91 6.96
C TYR A 362 1.66 -24.76 5.86
N LEU A 363 2.34 -23.63 5.86
CA LEU A 363 3.37 -23.29 4.89
C LEU A 363 4.76 -23.60 5.47
N LYS A 364 5.63 -24.20 4.67
CA LYS A 364 7.03 -24.42 5.05
C LYS A 364 7.88 -23.23 4.62
N LEU A 365 8.80 -22.81 5.48
CA LEU A 365 9.75 -21.73 5.17
C LEU A 365 11.06 -22.30 4.62
N GLY A 366 11.35 -22.01 3.34
CA GLY A 366 12.56 -22.48 2.65
C GLY A 366 12.72 -24.00 2.53
N ASP A 367 13.88 -24.44 2.04
CA ASP A 367 14.18 -25.86 1.74
C ASP A 367 14.50 -26.69 3.00
N SER A 368 14.80 -26.06 4.14
CA SER A 368 15.27 -26.75 5.35
C SER A 368 14.15 -27.41 6.17
N GLY A 369 12.86 -27.16 5.86
CA GLY A 369 11.73 -27.95 6.37
C GLY A 369 11.35 -27.83 7.85
N ASP A 370 12.11 -27.09 8.66
CA ASP A 370 11.95 -27.09 10.13
C ASP A 370 10.98 -26.02 10.69
N GLU A 371 10.61 -24.98 9.94
CA GLU A 371 9.72 -23.90 10.40
C GLU A 371 8.41 -23.89 9.61
N TYR A 372 7.29 -24.17 10.30
CA TYR A 372 5.94 -24.06 9.75
C TYR A 372 5.36 -22.68 10.04
N ASN A 373 4.61 -22.14 9.09
CA ASN A 373 3.85 -20.91 9.19
C ASN A 373 2.39 -21.20 8.87
N VAL A 374 1.50 -20.33 9.32
CA VAL A 374 0.11 -20.33 8.86
C VAL A 374 -0.01 -19.30 7.73
N PRO A 375 -0.73 -19.60 6.64
CA PRO A 375 -1.05 -18.59 5.63
C PRO A 375 -1.61 -17.33 6.28
N GLY A 376 -1.35 -16.18 5.65
CA GLY A 376 -2.08 -14.96 5.98
C GLY A 376 -3.59 -15.15 5.77
N LEU A 377 -4.37 -14.17 6.23
CA LEU A 377 -5.81 -14.17 6.07
C LEU A 377 -6.25 -13.11 5.07
N GLY A 378 -7.41 -13.36 4.46
CA GLY A 378 -8.15 -12.37 3.70
C GLY A 378 -9.57 -12.24 4.22
N THR A 379 -10.38 -11.49 3.47
CA THR A 379 -11.78 -11.22 3.78
C THR A 379 -12.69 -12.02 2.85
N MET A 380 -13.72 -12.64 3.42
CA MET A 380 -14.88 -13.10 2.68
C MET A 380 -15.70 -11.87 2.29
N GLY A 381 -15.69 -11.54 1.00
CA GLY A 381 -16.24 -10.31 0.47
C GLY A 381 -17.74 -10.23 0.62
N CYS A 382 -18.43 -11.18 -0.01
CA CYS A 382 -19.87 -11.39 0.12
C CYS A 382 -20.27 -12.78 -0.37
N TRP A 383 -21.49 -13.19 -0.08
CA TRP A 383 -22.18 -14.27 -0.75
C TRP A 383 -22.72 -13.82 -2.10
N ILE A 384 -22.48 -14.62 -3.13
CA ILE A 384 -23.09 -14.50 -4.44
C ILE A 384 -23.88 -15.76 -4.77
N GLU A 385 -24.83 -15.65 -5.68
CA GLU A 385 -25.56 -16.77 -6.24
C GLU A 385 -25.25 -16.92 -7.73
N ILE A 386 -25.10 -18.15 -8.15
CA ILE A 386 -24.72 -18.52 -9.52
C ILE A 386 -25.70 -19.55 -10.05
N LYS A 387 -26.08 -19.41 -11.32
CA LYS A 387 -26.70 -20.46 -12.13
C LYS A 387 -25.70 -20.98 -13.15
N THR A 388 -25.71 -22.28 -13.35
CA THR A 388 -24.94 -22.91 -14.42
C THR A 388 -25.86 -23.60 -15.42
N LYS A 389 -25.33 -23.97 -16.59
CA LYS A 389 -26.08 -24.79 -17.57
C LYS A 389 -26.51 -26.13 -16.97
N LYS A 390 -25.65 -26.75 -16.14
CA LYS A 390 -25.92 -28.04 -15.49
C LYS A 390 -26.80 -27.92 -14.24
N GLU A 391 -26.61 -26.86 -13.47
CA GLU A 391 -27.36 -26.55 -12.25
C GLU A 391 -28.09 -25.21 -12.45
N PRO A 392 -29.31 -25.21 -13.04
CA PRO A 392 -30.05 -23.98 -13.33
C PRO A 392 -30.69 -23.34 -12.08
N GLN A 393 -30.53 -23.96 -10.92
CA GLN A 393 -30.94 -23.43 -9.63
C GLN A 393 -29.86 -22.51 -9.08
N TRP A 394 -30.26 -21.52 -8.29
CA TRP A 394 -29.31 -20.64 -7.60
C TRP A 394 -28.51 -21.43 -6.57
N ALA A 395 -27.18 -21.43 -6.73
CA ALA A 395 -26.24 -21.99 -5.76
C ALA A 395 -25.38 -20.87 -5.16
N LYS A 396 -25.19 -20.89 -3.84
CA LYS A 396 -24.41 -19.87 -3.12
C LYS A 396 -22.92 -20.17 -3.16
N TYR A 397 -22.14 -19.12 -3.41
CA TYR A 397 -20.68 -19.11 -3.42
C TYR A 397 -20.17 -17.92 -2.64
N ALA A 398 -19.03 -18.05 -1.97
CA ALA A 398 -18.36 -16.93 -1.34
C ALA A 398 -17.37 -16.29 -2.33
N LEU A 399 -17.41 -14.96 -2.44
CA LEU A 399 -16.51 -14.17 -3.28
C LEU A 399 -15.36 -13.62 -2.44
N THR A 400 -14.12 -13.75 -2.93
CA THR A 400 -12.91 -13.14 -2.37
C THR A 400 -11.89 -12.88 -3.48
N ASN A 401 -10.65 -12.48 -3.16
CA ASN A 401 -9.57 -12.36 -4.14
C ASN A 401 -8.86 -13.69 -4.42
N TRP A 402 -8.27 -13.81 -5.61
CA TRP A 402 -7.43 -14.97 -5.96
C TRP A 402 -6.21 -15.03 -5.04
N HIS A 403 -5.53 -13.91 -4.81
CA HIS A 403 -4.38 -13.92 -3.92
C HIS A 403 -4.72 -14.36 -2.49
N VAL A 404 -5.95 -14.19 -2.00
CA VAL A 404 -6.31 -14.69 -0.65
C VAL A 404 -6.26 -16.22 -0.57
N VAL A 405 -6.55 -16.91 -1.66
CA VAL A 405 -6.64 -18.39 -1.70
C VAL A 405 -5.42 -19.06 -2.32
N ARG A 406 -4.50 -18.31 -2.93
CA ARG A 406 -3.25 -18.82 -3.53
C ARG A 406 -2.44 -19.77 -2.63
N PRO A 407 -2.29 -19.55 -1.30
CA PRO A 407 -1.50 -20.45 -0.47
C PRO A 407 -2.12 -21.84 -0.30
N ALA A 408 -3.36 -22.05 -0.75
CA ALA A 408 -3.97 -23.37 -0.78
C ALA A 408 -3.32 -24.32 -1.81
N PHE A 409 -2.59 -23.79 -2.79
CA PHE A 409 -2.06 -24.57 -3.92
C PHE A 409 -0.61 -25.01 -3.69
N ASP A 410 -0.29 -26.18 -4.23
CA ASP A 410 1.09 -26.67 -4.25
C ASP A 410 2.03 -25.76 -5.04
N GLY A 411 3.22 -25.54 -4.49
CA GLY A 411 4.25 -24.65 -5.02
C GLY A 411 4.15 -23.18 -4.56
N PHE A 412 3.26 -22.85 -3.61
CA PHE A 412 3.37 -21.58 -2.88
C PHE A 412 4.65 -21.56 -2.04
N GLN A 413 5.44 -20.47 -2.13
CA GLN A 413 6.76 -20.39 -1.48
C GLN A 413 6.90 -19.16 -0.59
N LEU A 414 7.44 -19.39 0.61
CA LEU A 414 7.92 -18.36 1.51
C LEU A 414 9.45 -18.44 1.60
N GLY A 415 10.09 -17.28 1.52
CA GLY A 415 11.52 -17.10 1.65
C GLY A 415 11.87 -16.18 2.80
N LYS A 416 13.18 -15.97 2.99
CA LYS A 416 13.70 -14.85 3.77
C LYS A 416 14.45 -13.93 2.81
N SER A 417 14.22 -12.63 2.91
CA SER A 417 15.08 -11.64 2.28
C SER A 417 16.49 -11.71 2.90
N ASP A 418 17.44 -10.99 2.32
CA ASP A 418 18.82 -10.85 2.84
C ASP A 418 18.89 -10.31 4.28
N THR A 419 17.75 -9.87 4.79
CA THR A 419 17.58 -9.06 5.97
C THR A 419 16.87 -9.84 7.08
N GLY A 420 16.51 -11.10 6.77
CA GLY A 420 15.81 -12.03 7.64
C GLY A 420 14.30 -11.84 7.67
N GLU A 421 13.77 -10.84 6.98
CA GLU A 421 12.32 -10.64 6.81
C GLU A 421 11.75 -11.73 5.91
N LYS A 422 10.58 -12.24 6.26
CA LYS A 422 9.90 -13.24 5.42
C LYS A 422 9.30 -12.52 4.21
N ILE A 423 9.46 -13.13 3.04
CA ILE A 423 8.97 -12.60 1.77
C ILE A 423 8.30 -13.71 0.98
N ILE A 424 7.35 -13.33 0.14
CA ILE A 424 6.74 -14.25 -0.81
C ILE A 424 7.68 -14.41 -1.99
N LEU A 425 7.99 -15.66 -2.33
CA LEU A 425 8.80 -15.96 -3.51
C LEU A 425 7.90 -16.25 -4.71
N ALA A 426 8.50 -16.21 -5.90
CA ALA A 426 7.85 -16.74 -7.09
C ALA A 426 7.41 -18.20 -6.83
N PRO A 427 6.24 -18.62 -7.34
CA PRO A 427 5.81 -20.00 -7.18
C PRO A 427 6.80 -20.96 -7.85
N VAL A 428 6.86 -22.20 -7.35
CA VAL A 428 7.67 -23.26 -7.96
C VAL A 428 7.23 -23.43 -9.42
N ARG A 429 8.18 -23.34 -10.35
CA ARG A 429 7.89 -23.47 -11.78
C ARG A 429 7.17 -24.78 -12.07
N ASP A 430 6.14 -24.71 -12.90
CA ASP A 430 5.29 -25.84 -13.33
C ASP A 430 4.46 -26.51 -12.23
N SER A 431 4.43 -25.96 -11.00
CA SER A 431 3.55 -26.41 -9.93
C SER A 431 2.07 -26.16 -10.24
N ASP A 432 1.19 -26.67 -9.38
CA ASP A 432 -0.25 -26.43 -9.48
C ASP A 432 -0.57 -24.93 -9.36
N LEU A 433 0.08 -24.23 -8.42
CA LEU A 433 -0.04 -22.78 -8.28
C LEU A 433 0.44 -22.04 -9.53
N TRP A 434 1.63 -22.38 -10.06
CA TRP A 434 2.16 -21.75 -11.28
C TRP A 434 1.17 -21.85 -12.45
N LYS A 435 0.57 -23.04 -12.65
CA LYS A 435 -0.45 -23.24 -13.68
C LYS A 435 -1.71 -22.42 -13.38
N ALA A 436 -2.19 -22.44 -12.15
CA ALA A 436 -3.39 -21.70 -11.74
C ALA A 436 -3.22 -20.19 -11.92
N ASP A 437 -2.01 -19.66 -11.70
CA ASP A 437 -1.70 -18.25 -11.96
C ASP A 437 -1.74 -17.88 -13.44
N LEU A 438 -1.33 -18.80 -14.31
CA LEU A 438 -1.32 -18.59 -15.74
C LEU A 438 -2.71 -18.71 -16.38
N VAL A 439 -3.50 -19.69 -15.97
CA VAL A 439 -4.75 -20.04 -16.68
C VAL A 439 -6.01 -19.85 -15.85
N GLY A 440 -5.89 -19.53 -14.57
CA GLY A 440 -7.01 -19.53 -13.62
C GLY A 440 -7.36 -20.93 -13.13
N VAL A 441 -8.43 -21.03 -12.35
CA VAL A 441 -8.95 -22.28 -11.78
C VAL A 441 -10.39 -22.45 -12.24
N GLU A 442 -10.75 -23.61 -12.78
CA GLU A 442 -12.12 -23.99 -13.15
C GLU A 442 -12.49 -25.37 -12.55
N PRO A 443 -13.77 -25.77 -12.51
CA PRO A 443 -14.16 -27.10 -12.08
C PRO A 443 -13.44 -28.19 -12.87
N GLY A 444 -12.80 -29.11 -12.15
CA GLY A 444 -11.96 -30.15 -12.76
C GLY A 444 -10.50 -29.75 -12.98
N PHE A 445 -10.09 -28.53 -12.60
CA PHE A 445 -8.68 -28.17 -12.53
C PHE A 445 -7.94 -29.18 -11.64
N ALA A 446 -7.07 -29.97 -12.28
CA ALA A 446 -6.34 -31.05 -11.64
C ALA A 446 -5.24 -30.47 -10.75
N SER A 447 -5.58 -30.21 -9.48
CA SER A 447 -4.64 -29.73 -8.49
C SER A 447 -4.87 -30.36 -7.13
N LYS A 448 -3.78 -30.56 -6.40
CA LYS A 448 -3.83 -30.71 -4.94
C LYS A 448 -3.95 -29.31 -4.36
N LYS A 449 -5.12 -29.00 -3.82
CA LYS A 449 -5.36 -27.73 -3.12
C LYS A 449 -6.03 -28.01 -1.78
N ALA A 450 -5.63 -27.25 -0.77
CA ALA A 450 -6.32 -27.22 0.52
C ALA A 450 -7.71 -26.59 0.36
N ASP A 451 -8.62 -26.97 1.26
CA ASP A 451 -9.88 -26.27 1.42
C ASP A 451 -9.65 -24.92 2.14
N ILE A 452 -10.72 -24.14 2.27
CA ILE A 452 -10.74 -22.86 2.98
C ILE A 452 -11.45 -23.04 4.32
N GLU A 453 -10.99 -22.33 5.33
CA GLU A 453 -11.52 -22.33 6.68
C GLU A 453 -11.94 -20.92 7.16
N HIS A 454 -12.92 -20.90 8.07
CA HIS A 454 -13.31 -19.75 8.88
C HIS A 454 -13.54 -20.22 10.33
N PRO A 455 -13.04 -19.55 11.36
CA PRO A 455 -12.02 -18.50 11.28
C PRO A 455 -10.73 -19.05 10.68
N ALA A 456 -9.95 -18.18 10.05
CA ALA A 456 -8.63 -18.51 9.54
C ALA A 456 -7.75 -19.02 10.69
N ARG A 457 -6.99 -20.09 10.45
CA ARG A 457 -6.14 -20.70 11.48
C ARG A 457 -5.09 -19.75 12.05
N ALA A 458 -4.69 -18.72 11.31
CA ALA A 458 -3.89 -17.63 11.85
C ALA A 458 -4.53 -16.95 13.07
N LYS A 459 -5.81 -16.60 13.00
CA LYS A 459 -6.55 -16.05 14.14
C LYS A 459 -6.72 -17.08 15.24
N HIS A 460 -6.98 -18.34 14.87
CA HIS A 460 -7.11 -19.41 15.84
C HIS A 460 -5.84 -19.65 16.65
N CYS A 461 -4.69 -19.82 15.99
CA CYS A 461 -3.40 -20.02 16.65
C CYS A 461 -3.07 -18.87 17.59
N PHE A 462 -3.32 -17.62 17.18
CA PHE A 462 -3.13 -16.46 18.04
C PHE A 462 -4.05 -16.48 19.27
N ALA A 463 -5.36 -16.69 19.08
CA ALA A 463 -6.31 -16.74 20.19
C ALA A 463 -5.97 -17.86 21.19
N VAL A 464 -5.62 -19.04 20.70
CA VAL A 464 -5.18 -20.17 21.53
C VAL A 464 -3.95 -19.81 22.36
N GLN A 465 -2.94 -19.18 21.75
CA GLN A 465 -1.74 -18.81 22.50
C GLN A 465 -2.03 -17.70 23.50
N TYR A 466 -2.75 -16.65 23.10
CA TYR A 466 -3.13 -15.55 23.98
C TYR A 466 -3.82 -16.06 25.25
N LEU A 467 -4.84 -16.91 25.08
CA LEU A 467 -5.59 -17.46 26.22
C LEU A 467 -4.71 -18.34 27.12
N LYS A 468 -3.77 -19.11 26.56
CA LYS A 468 -2.80 -19.87 27.37
C LYS A 468 -1.91 -18.94 28.20
N ASP A 469 -1.43 -17.84 27.61
CA ASP A 469 -0.59 -16.87 28.30
C ASP A 469 -1.35 -16.18 29.43
N GLU A 470 -2.60 -15.77 29.19
CA GLU A 470 -3.48 -15.19 30.23
C GLU A 470 -3.80 -16.19 31.35
N ILE A 471 -4.03 -17.46 31.04
CA ILE A 471 -4.22 -18.51 32.06
C ILE A 471 -2.96 -18.68 32.91
N LYS A 472 -1.77 -18.54 32.32
CA LYS A 472 -0.50 -18.70 33.01
C LYS A 472 -0.14 -17.46 33.87
N ALA A 473 -0.49 -16.27 33.39
CA ALA A 473 -0.20 -15.02 34.09
C ALA A 473 -1.07 -14.82 35.34
N ASN A 474 -2.31 -15.31 35.33
CA ASN A 474 -3.26 -15.15 36.43
C ASN A 474 -3.17 -16.30 37.45
N SER A 475 -3.18 -15.96 38.75
CA SER A 475 -2.90 -16.91 39.82
C SER A 475 -4.15 -17.50 40.48
N THR A 476 -5.34 -16.89 40.31
CA THR A 476 -6.56 -17.38 40.96
C THR A 476 -7.43 -18.26 40.03
N PRO A 477 -8.09 -19.31 40.57
CA PRO A 477 -9.05 -20.11 39.79
C PRO A 477 -10.23 -19.30 39.24
N SER A 478 -10.66 -18.25 39.95
CA SER A 478 -11.76 -17.36 39.56
C SER A 478 -11.42 -16.56 38.29
N GLU A 479 -10.24 -15.95 38.24
CA GLU A 479 -9.78 -15.13 37.10
C GLU A 479 -9.53 -15.99 35.85
N THR A 480 -9.05 -17.22 36.03
CA THR A 480 -8.70 -18.11 34.89
C THR A 480 -9.88 -18.93 34.36
N ALA A 481 -11.01 -19.00 35.06
CA ALA A 481 -12.15 -19.84 34.67
C ALA A 481 -12.74 -19.43 33.32
N GLY A 482 -12.88 -18.12 33.07
CA GLY A 482 -13.37 -17.58 31.80
C GLY A 482 -12.48 -17.96 30.62
N TYR A 483 -11.17 -17.70 30.75
CA TYR A 483 -10.19 -18.05 29.72
C TYR A 483 -10.09 -19.55 29.46
N LYS A 484 -10.13 -20.38 30.52
CA LYS A 484 -10.13 -21.86 30.37
C LYS A 484 -11.36 -22.35 29.62
N LYS A 485 -12.53 -21.80 29.94
CA LYS A 485 -13.78 -22.11 29.24
C LYS A 485 -13.68 -21.71 27.77
N HIS A 486 -13.25 -20.49 27.48
CA HIS A 486 -13.13 -20.00 26.11
C HIS A 486 -12.09 -20.78 25.30
N LEU A 487 -10.92 -21.07 25.87
CA LEU A 487 -9.88 -21.90 25.26
C LEU A 487 -10.40 -23.29 24.88
N LYS A 488 -11.22 -23.90 25.75
CA LYS A 488 -11.86 -25.19 25.46
C LYS A 488 -12.83 -25.07 24.30
N GLU A 489 -13.69 -24.06 24.30
CA GLU A 489 -14.67 -23.82 23.23
C GLU A 489 -14.02 -23.65 21.86
N ILE A 490 -13.01 -22.78 21.74
CA ILE A 490 -12.35 -22.52 20.44
C ILE A 490 -11.53 -23.70 19.93
N LYS A 491 -10.96 -24.51 20.84
CA LYS A 491 -10.27 -25.76 20.46
C LYS A 491 -11.25 -26.81 20.00
N SER A 492 -12.34 -27.03 20.75
CA SER A 492 -13.38 -27.97 20.35
C SER A 492 -13.98 -27.62 18.98
N PHE A 493 -14.12 -26.33 18.66
CA PHE A 493 -14.54 -25.91 17.32
C PHE A 493 -13.62 -26.44 16.20
N PHE A 494 -12.29 -26.35 16.38
CA PHE A 494 -11.32 -26.89 15.41
C PHE A 494 -11.23 -28.42 15.46
N ASP A 495 -11.26 -29.01 16.65
CA ASP A 495 -11.20 -30.47 16.84
C ASP A 495 -12.43 -31.18 16.21
N ASN A 496 -13.59 -30.50 16.18
CA ASN A 496 -14.83 -30.98 15.56
C ASN A 496 -14.90 -30.71 14.06
N ASN A 497 -13.87 -30.12 13.46
CA ASN A 497 -13.85 -29.67 12.07
C ASN A 497 -14.96 -28.64 11.73
N GLU A 498 -15.37 -27.83 12.70
CA GLU A 498 -16.39 -26.79 12.49
C GLU A 498 -15.83 -25.56 11.77
N GLN A 499 -14.50 -25.43 11.70
CA GLN A 499 -13.80 -24.37 10.95
C GLN A 499 -13.83 -24.55 9.44
N HIS A 500 -14.07 -25.76 8.95
CA HIS A 500 -14.17 -26.03 7.51
C HIS A 500 -15.25 -25.14 6.87
N PHE A 501 -14.90 -24.47 5.77
CA PHE A 501 -15.79 -23.52 5.10
C PHE A 501 -16.17 -23.99 3.69
N GLY A 502 -15.21 -24.37 2.86
CA GLY A 502 -15.51 -24.81 1.50
C GLY A 502 -14.29 -24.96 0.61
N SER A 503 -14.53 -25.30 -0.64
CA SER A 503 -13.49 -25.60 -1.63
C SER A 503 -13.43 -24.53 -2.72
N ILE A 504 -12.23 -24.21 -3.18
CA ILE A 504 -12.01 -23.27 -4.28
C ILE A 504 -12.52 -23.90 -5.58
N CYS A 505 -13.46 -23.25 -6.26
CA CYS A 505 -14.07 -23.77 -7.50
C CYS A 505 -13.68 -22.99 -8.75
N TRP A 506 -13.67 -21.67 -8.67
CA TRP A 506 -13.21 -20.80 -9.75
C TRP A 506 -12.26 -19.74 -9.23
N ALA A 507 -11.26 -19.35 -10.03
CA ALA A 507 -10.42 -18.20 -9.75
C ALA A 507 -9.79 -17.63 -11.02
N SER A 508 -9.50 -16.32 -10.99
CA SER A 508 -9.02 -15.57 -12.15
C SER A 508 -7.59 -15.90 -12.58
N GLY A 509 -6.71 -16.32 -11.65
CA GLY A 509 -5.27 -16.29 -11.88
C GLY A 509 -4.74 -14.85 -11.94
N TYR A 510 -3.55 -14.65 -12.50
CA TYR A 510 -2.89 -13.34 -12.61
C TYR A 510 -2.73 -12.81 -14.04
N THR A 511 -2.99 -13.61 -15.07
CA THR A 511 -2.85 -13.16 -16.47
C THR A 511 -4.08 -12.42 -16.99
N ARG A 512 -5.23 -12.56 -16.33
CA ARG A 512 -6.50 -11.95 -16.76
C ARG A 512 -6.52 -10.45 -16.47
N ARG A 513 -7.08 -9.68 -17.41
CA ARG A 513 -7.23 -8.23 -17.34
C ARG A 513 -8.62 -7.79 -17.79
N THR A 514 -9.09 -6.67 -17.27
CA THR A 514 -10.25 -5.97 -17.82
C THR A 514 -9.91 -5.39 -19.20
N GLU A 515 -10.92 -4.96 -19.94
CA GLU A 515 -10.73 -4.31 -21.25
C GLU A 515 -9.81 -3.08 -21.18
N ASN A 516 -9.77 -2.43 -20.02
CA ASN A 516 -8.93 -1.26 -19.75
C ASN A 516 -7.68 -1.62 -18.95
N ASN A 517 -7.14 -2.82 -19.12
CA ASN A 517 -5.89 -3.28 -18.49
C ASN A 517 -5.88 -3.28 -16.93
N GLY A 518 -7.03 -3.30 -16.27
CA GLY A 518 -7.11 -3.49 -14.82
C GLY A 518 -6.92 -4.96 -14.43
N ARG A 519 -6.29 -5.23 -13.28
CA ARG A 519 -6.08 -6.58 -12.74
C ARG A 519 -7.42 -7.20 -12.35
N LEU A 520 -7.61 -8.46 -12.73
CA LEU A 520 -8.70 -9.30 -12.26
C LEU A 520 -8.15 -10.27 -11.23
N ASP A 521 -8.60 -10.08 -9.99
CA ASP A 521 -8.12 -10.82 -8.82
C ASP A 521 -9.32 -11.29 -8.01
N TRP A 522 -9.96 -12.38 -8.44
CA TRP A 522 -11.16 -12.91 -7.80
C TRP A 522 -11.09 -14.43 -7.68
N ALA A 523 -11.73 -14.96 -6.64
CA ALA A 523 -11.91 -16.38 -6.42
C ALA A 523 -13.29 -16.67 -5.81
N LEU A 524 -13.83 -17.84 -6.17
CA LEU A 524 -15.11 -18.36 -5.73
C LEU A 524 -14.92 -19.63 -4.91
N ILE A 525 -15.47 -19.63 -3.71
CA ILE A 525 -15.45 -20.78 -2.79
C ILE A 525 -16.84 -21.37 -2.73
N LYS A 526 -16.98 -22.66 -3.04
CA LYS A 526 -18.22 -23.41 -2.86
C LYS A 526 -18.24 -23.99 -1.45
N PRO A 527 -19.25 -23.69 -0.62
CA PRO A 527 -19.41 -24.38 0.65
C PRO A 527 -19.57 -25.88 0.45
N THR A 528 -18.84 -26.68 1.22
CA THR A 528 -18.85 -28.16 1.15
C THR A 528 -18.93 -28.76 2.56
N GLY A 529 -19.45 -29.98 2.68
CA GLY A 529 -19.52 -30.69 3.96
C GLY A 529 -20.22 -29.88 5.05
N THR A 530 -19.55 -29.69 6.20
CA THR A 530 -20.05 -28.88 7.31
C THR A 530 -20.25 -27.41 6.93
N GLY A 531 -19.51 -26.90 5.94
CA GLY A 531 -19.56 -25.53 5.44
C GLY A 531 -20.91 -25.12 4.85
N VAL A 532 -21.71 -26.05 4.34
CA VAL A 532 -23.07 -25.76 3.85
C VAL A 532 -23.96 -25.21 4.97
N SER A 533 -23.78 -25.70 6.20
CA SER A 533 -24.52 -25.22 7.38
C SER A 533 -23.99 -23.89 7.96
N ARG A 534 -22.96 -23.32 7.32
CA ARG A 534 -22.26 -22.12 7.75
C ARG A 534 -22.50 -20.92 6.84
N ILE A 535 -23.36 -21.06 5.83
CA ILE A 535 -23.74 -19.97 4.94
C ILE A 535 -24.44 -18.89 5.77
N GLY A 536 -23.83 -17.71 5.83
CA GLY A 536 -24.40 -16.54 6.49
C GLY A 536 -25.14 -15.61 5.52
N GLU A 537 -25.37 -14.39 5.99
CA GLU A 537 -26.07 -13.33 5.25
C GLU A 537 -25.11 -12.25 4.78
N ASN A 538 -25.56 -11.48 3.79
CA ASN A 538 -24.88 -10.28 3.31
C ASN A 538 -25.25 -9.02 4.13
N ALA A 539 -25.41 -9.16 5.45
CA ALA A 539 -25.86 -8.09 6.32
C ALA A 539 -24.84 -6.94 6.40
N LEU A 540 -25.31 -5.71 6.13
CA LEU A 540 -24.52 -4.50 6.27
C LEU A 540 -24.44 -4.06 7.74
N PRO A 541 -23.36 -3.36 8.15
CA PRO A 541 -23.21 -2.90 9.53
C PRO A 541 -24.36 -1.99 9.95
N THR A 542 -24.81 -2.15 11.18
CA THR A 542 -25.88 -1.35 11.78
C THR A 542 -25.41 0.07 12.07
N LYS A 543 -26.37 0.98 12.35
CA LYS A 543 -26.06 2.35 12.79
C LYS A 543 -25.14 2.36 14.02
N ASP A 544 -25.32 1.41 14.93
CA ASP A 544 -24.51 1.33 16.15
C ASP A 544 -23.09 0.83 15.86
N ASP A 545 -22.91 -0.04 14.86
CA ASP A 545 -21.58 -0.47 14.41
C ASP A 545 -20.79 0.71 13.85
N TRP A 546 -21.42 1.56 13.02
CA TRP A 546 -20.80 2.80 12.53
C TRP A 546 -20.53 3.80 13.65
N LYS A 547 -21.44 3.92 14.64
CA LYS A 547 -21.26 4.83 15.78
C LYS A 547 -20.08 4.43 16.67
N LYS A 548 -19.91 3.13 16.94
CA LYS A 548 -18.76 2.58 17.69
C LYS A 548 -17.41 2.88 17.02
N ARG A 549 -17.44 3.18 15.71
CA ARG A 549 -16.26 3.45 14.88
C ARG A 549 -15.98 4.95 14.69
N GLY A 550 -16.75 5.84 15.33
CA GLY A 550 -16.60 7.28 15.21
C GLY A 550 -17.32 7.92 14.01
N PHE A 551 -17.99 7.13 13.17
CA PHE A 551 -18.62 7.62 11.93
C PHE A 551 -20.05 8.13 12.15
N GLN A 552 -20.22 9.20 12.94
CA GLN A 552 -21.56 9.76 13.15
C GLN A 552 -22.12 10.52 11.94
N ALA A 553 -21.26 11.22 11.19
CA ALA A 553 -21.65 12.06 10.05
C ALA A 553 -21.58 11.35 8.69
N HIS A 554 -20.73 10.31 8.55
CA HIS A 554 -20.40 9.68 7.26
C HIS A 554 -20.68 8.17 7.30
N ARG A 555 -21.97 7.82 7.42
CA ARG A 555 -22.45 6.44 7.38
C ARG A 555 -23.33 6.21 6.16
N PRO A 556 -23.43 4.98 5.63
CA PRO A 556 -24.33 4.69 4.54
C PRO A 556 -25.80 4.98 4.92
N ARG A 557 -26.62 5.33 3.93
CA ARG A 557 -28.09 5.41 4.08
C ARG A 557 -28.71 4.02 4.19
N ALA A 558 -28.08 3.07 3.53
CA ALA A 558 -28.51 1.68 3.47
C ALA A 558 -28.60 1.02 4.84
N ARG A 559 -29.56 0.11 4.95
CA ARG A 559 -29.76 -0.80 6.09
C ARG A 559 -30.16 -2.16 5.54
N GLY A 560 -30.00 -3.20 6.36
CA GLY A 560 -30.26 -4.57 5.95
C GLY A 560 -29.09 -5.10 5.15
N ASN A 561 -29.36 -5.65 3.97
CA ASN A 561 -28.39 -6.43 3.22
C ASN A 561 -27.74 -5.68 2.06
N LEU A 562 -26.57 -6.17 1.66
CA LEU A 562 -25.88 -5.75 0.45
C LEU A 562 -26.81 -5.96 -0.76
N LYS A 563 -26.91 -4.93 -1.60
CA LYS A 563 -27.77 -4.92 -2.78
C LYS A 563 -26.97 -5.21 -4.04
N GLN A 564 -27.71 -5.60 -5.09
CA GLN A 564 -27.16 -5.77 -6.43
C GLN A 564 -26.40 -4.50 -6.90
N PRO A 565 -25.38 -4.66 -7.73
CA PRO A 565 -24.72 -3.54 -8.38
C PRO A 565 -25.71 -2.70 -9.19
N PRO A 566 -25.52 -1.37 -9.31
CA PRO A 566 -26.25 -0.57 -10.28
C PRO A 566 -25.84 -0.97 -11.71
N ASP A 567 -26.63 -0.57 -12.72
CA ASP A 567 -26.42 -0.94 -14.13
C ASP A 567 -25.00 -0.64 -14.66
N HIS A 568 -24.33 0.37 -14.11
CA HIS A 568 -22.96 0.75 -14.45
C HIS A 568 -21.98 0.66 -13.26
N GLY A 569 -22.34 -0.09 -12.21
CA GLY A 569 -21.47 -0.40 -11.08
C GLY A 569 -20.68 0.77 -10.51
N LEU A 570 -19.36 0.59 -10.33
CA LEU A 570 -18.46 1.64 -9.82
C LEU A 570 -18.42 2.87 -10.73
N ARG A 571 -18.53 2.66 -12.05
CA ARG A 571 -18.44 3.73 -13.06
C ARG A 571 -19.63 4.70 -13.03
N SER A 572 -20.70 4.33 -12.34
CA SER A 572 -21.88 5.18 -12.12
C SER A 572 -21.72 6.22 -11.02
N LEU A 573 -20.75 6.01 -10.11
CA LEU A 573 -20.49 6.96 -9.04
C LEU A 573 -19.95 8.26 -9.63
N ALA A 574 -20.06 9.35 -8.87
CA ALA A 574 -19.32 10.56 -9.14
C ALA A 574 -17.96 10.50 -8.44
N ASN A 575 -17.00 11.24 -8.97
CA ASN A 575 -15.72 11.39 -8.33
C ASN A 575 -15.88 12.04 -6.94
N ALA A 576 -15.07 11.60 -5.98
CA ALA A 576 -15.16 11.94 -4.56
C ALA A 576 -16.43 11.44 -3.84
N ASP A 577 -17.28 10.60 -4.47
CA ASP A 577 -18.40 9.96 -3.78
C ASP A 577 -17.93 9.07 -2.62
N LEU A 578 -18.75 9.01 -1.57
CA LEU A 578 -18.51 8.15 -0.42
C LEU A 578 -18.75 6.68 -0.77
N VAL A 579 -17.78 5.86 -0.39
CA VAL A 579 -17.81 4.41 -0.51
C VAL A 579 -17.50 3.77 0.84
N PHE A 580 -17.98 2.54 1.04
CA PHE A 580 -17.92 1.84 2.31
C PHE A 580 -17.49 0.40 2.08
N LYS A 581 -16.86 -0.21 3.09
CA LYS A 581 -16.62 -1.65 3.10
C LYS A 581 -16.67 -2.22 4.50
N VAL A 582 -16.73 -3.54 4.57
CA VAL A 582 -16.48 -4.32 5.79
C VAL A 582 -15.34 -5.27 5.49
N GLY A 583 -14.21 -5.07 6.17
CA GLY A 583 -13.03 -5.94 6.06
C GLY A 583 -12.70 -6.61 7.37
N THR A 584 -12.03 -7.75 7.30
CA THR A 584 -11.69 -8.53 8.51
C THR A 584 -10.73 -7.80 9.47
N THR A 585 -9.83 -6.96 8.94
CA THR A 585 -8.80 -6.28 9.74
C THR A 585 -9.28 -4.93 10.21
N THR A 586 -9.93 -4.15 9.35
CA THR A 586 -10.37 -2.79 9.72
C THR A 586 -11.84 -2.73 10.12
N GLY A 587 -12.63 -3.77 9.87
CA GLY A 587 -14.08 -3.76 10.04
C GLY A 587 -14.77 -2.81 9.07
N ALA A 588 -15.85 -2.18 9.54
CA ALA A 588 -16.58 -1.15 8.82
C ALA A 588 -15.74 0.13 8.67
N THR A 589 -15.54 0.57 7.42
CA THR A 589 -14.72 1.75 7.06
C THR A 589 -15.36 2.50 5.91
N SER A 590 -15.01 3.79 5.76
CA SER A 590 -15.47 4.66 4.68
C SER A 590 -14.31 5.34 3.97
N GLY A 591 -14.51 5.63 2.70
CA GLY A 591 -13.53 6.25 1.82
C GLY A 591 -14.21 7.08 0.74
N MET A 592 -13.39 7.65 -0.14
CA MET A 592 -13.80 8.46 -1.27
C MET A 592 -13.31 7.84 -2.57
N PHE A 593 -14.21 7.76 -3.55
CA PHE A 593 -13.90 7.23 -4.88
C PHE A 593 -13.12 8.23 -5.74
N SER A 594 -12.19 7.74 -6.55
CA SER A 594 -11.53 8.51 -7.61
C SER A 594 -11.80 7.90 -8.97
N HIS A 595 -12.30 8.71 -9.90
CA HIS A 595 -12.49 8.29 -11.29
C HIS A 595 -11.18 8.14 -12.06
N ILE A 596 -10.14 8.81 -11.58
CA ILE A 596 -8.83 8.74 -12.22
C ILE A 596 -8.17 7.45 -11.78
N LYS A 597 -7.81 6.64 -12.78
CA LYS A 597 -7.06 5.40 -12.58
C LYS A 597 -5.57 5.69 -12.35
N SER A 598 -4.98 4.89 -11.48
CA SER A 598 -3.53 4.81 -11.28
C SER A 598 -2.94 3.70 -12.14
N LYS A 599 -1.71 3.88 -12.62
CA LYS A 599 -0.93 2.81 -13.24
C LYS A 599 -0.09 2.14 -12.17
N VAL A 600 -0.26 0.85 -11.94
CA VAL A 600 0.31 0.17 -10.77
C VAL A 600 1.02 -1.11 -11.18
N LYS A 601 2.22 -1.33 -10.65
CA LYS A 601 2.97 -2.59 -10.75
C LYS A 601 2.67 -3.43 -9.53
N PHE A 602 2.19 -4.64 -9.77
CA PHE A 602 2.00 -5.63 -8.72
C PHE A 602 3.16 -6.62 -8.74
N GLU A 603 3.78 -6.79 -7.58
CA GLU A 603 4.95 -7.65 -7.43
C GLU A 603 4.60 -9.12 -7.69
N GLU A 604 3.39 -9.54 -7.33
CA GLU A 604 2.98 -10.93 -7.49
C GLU A 604 2.82 -11.33 -8.98
N ASP A 605 2.69 -10.35 -9.88
CA ASP A 605 2.59 -10.59 -11.31
C ASP A 605 3.97 -10.87 -11.96
N ARG A 606 5.08 -10.61 -11.26
CA ARG A 606 6.44 -10.67 -11.83
C ARG A 606 6.73 -11.94 -12.63
N HIS A 607 6.35 -13.11 -12.10
CA HIS A 607 6.61 -14.41 -12.72
C HIS A 607 5.69 -14.73 -13.91
N VAL A 608 4.54 -14.05 -14.05
CA VAL A 608 3.60 -14.25 -15.17
C VAL A 608 3.70 -13.17 -16.25
N GLN A 609 4.51 -12.11 -16.03
CA GLN A 609 4.65 -11.00 -16.99
C GLN A 609 5.05 -11.45 -18.40
N GLU A 610 5.90 -12.48 -18.53
CA GLU A 610 6.32 -12.99 -19.84
C GLU A 610 5.18 -13.62 -20.66
N TYR A 611 4.06 -13.99 -20.01
CA TYR A 611 2.88 -14.59 -20.64
C TYR A 611 1.83 -13.54 -21.02
N MET A 612 1.99 -12.30 -20.59
CA MET A 612 1.11 -11.17 -20.94
C MET A 612 1.54 -10.49 -22.25
N LYS A 613 2.01 -11.28 -23.23
CA LYS A 613 2.57 -10.79 -24.49
C LYS A 613 1.50 -10.02 -25.29
N GLY A 614 1.90 -8.92 -25.90
CA GLY A 614 1.03 -8.05 -26.70
C GLY A 614 0.40 -6.89 -25.93
N GLN A 615 0.54 -6.85 -24.61
CA GLN A 615 0.19 -5.67 -23.81
C GLN A 615 1.34 -4.66 -23.84
N HIS A 616 1.01 -3.38 -24.05
CA HIS A 616 1.98 -2.29 -23.86
C HIS A 616 2.24 -2.15 -22.35
N ARG A 617 3.50 -2.29 -21.92
CA ARG A 617 3.89 -2.30 -20.49
C ARG A 617 3.11 -3.34 -19.65
N PRO A 618 3.27 -4.65 -19.92
CA PRO A 618 2.50 -5.72 -19.24
C PRO A 618 2.75 -5.80 -17.72
N TYR A 619 3.77 -5.10 -17.22
CA TYR A 619 4.08 -5.00 -15.80
C TYR A 619 3.22 -3.94 -15.07
N LEU A 620 2.43 -3.13 -15.78
CA LEU A 620 1.52 -2.16 -15.20
C LEU A 620 0.06 -2.55 -15.46
N SER A 621 -0.77 -2.19 -14.50
CA SER A 621 -2.23 -2.35 -14.53
C SER A 621 -2.89 -1.01 -14.25
N ASP A 622 -4.06 -0.76 -14.85
CA ASP A 622 -4.80 0.50 -14.68
C ASP A 622 -5.93 0.32 -13.65
N GLU A 623 -5.73 0.86 -12.45
CA GLU A 623 -6.54 0.57 -11.27
C GLU A 623 -7.34 1.77 -10.77
N PHE A 624 -8.60 1.53 -10.39
CA PHE A 624 -9.37 2.52 -9.63
C PHE A 624 -8.88 2.59 -8.19
N LEU A 625 -8.99 3.78 -7.58
CA LEU A 625 -8.51 4.01 -6.22
C LEU A 625 -9.62 4.55 -5.31
N HIS A 626 -9.60 4.09 -4.06
CA HIS A 626 -10.38 4.62 -2.95
C HIS A 626 -9.43 5.19 -1.90
N VAL A 627 -9.64 6.44 -1.50
CA VAL A 627 -8.82 7.11 -0.47
C VAL A 627 -9.59 7.12 0.85
N ALA A 628 -8.90 6.96 1.97
CA ALA A 628 -9.55 7.08 3.27
C ALA A 628 -10.19 8.48 3.44
N TYR A 629 -11.38 8.53 4.04
CA TYR A 629 -12.08 9.78 4.27
C TYR A 629 -11.33 10.64 5.32
N PRO A 630 -11.04 11.93 5.05
CA PRO A 630 -10.40 12.83 6.01
C PRO A 630 -11.27 13.05 7.25
N GLY A 631 -10.74 12.75 8.44
CA GLY A 631 -11.45 12.96 9.71
C GLY A 631 -12.16 11.72 10.26
N ALA A 632 -11.97 10.55 9.65
CA ALA A 632 -12.22 9.29 10.33
C ALA A 632 -11.24 9.11 11.51
N ASP A 633 -11.70 8.59 12.66
CA ASP A 633 -10.83 8.26 13.81
C ASP A 633 -9.66 7.34 13.43
N LYS A 634 -9.81 6.61 12.31
CA LYS A 634 -8.81 5.74 11.72
C LYS A 634 -8.59 6.20 10.27
N ASN A 635 -7.48 6.87 9.98
CA ASN A 635 -7.12 7.45 8.68
C ASN A 635 -6.86 6.41 7.55
N TRP A 636 -7.47 5.23 7.58
CA TRP A 636 -7.24 4.15 6.61
C TRP A 636 -8.57 3.62 6.10
N PHE A 637 -8.71 3.51 4.77
CA PHE A 637 -9.83 2.82 4.16
C PHE A 637 -9.65 1.30 4.28
N SER A 638 -8.44 0.80 4.06
CA SER A 638 -8.09 -0.61 4.24
C SER A 638 -6.71 -0.84 4.85
N LYS A 639 -6.49 -2.04 5.38
CA LYS A 639 -5.18 -2.56 5.82
C LYS A 639 -4.97 -3.99 5.30
N LYS A 640 -3.76 -4.51 5.46
CA LYS A 640 -3.43 -5.93 5.21
C LYS A 640 -4.49 -6.84 5.86
N GLY A 641 -5.00 -7.81 5.10
CA GLY A 641 -6.09 -8.71 5.48
C GLY A 641 -7.49 -8.29 5.00
N ASP A 642 -7.72 -7.00 4.69
CA ASP A 642 -9.00 -6.57 4.13
C ASP A 642 -9.21 -6.96 2.66
N SER A 643 -8.18 -7.48 1.99
CA SER A 643 -8.31 -8.01 0.63
C SER A 643 -9.46 -9.00 0.52
N GLY A 644 -10.32 -8.80 -0.47
CA GLY A 644 -11.50 -9.60 -0.73
C GLY A 644 -12.77 -8.88 -0.30
N SER A 645 -12.67 -7.79 0.47
CA SER A 645 -13.82 -6.99 0.88
C SER A 645 -14.58 -6.46 -0.33
N VAL A 646 -15.90 -6.63 -0.33
CA VAL A 646 -16.76 -5.89 -1.27
C VAL A 646 -16.93 -4.45 -0.78
N VAL A 647 -16.77 -3.52 -1.70
CA VAL A 647 -17.05 -2.10 -1.52
C VAL A 647 -18.47 -1.81 -2.00
N PHE A 648 -19.20 -1.00 -1.24
CA PHE A 648 -20.56 -0.58 -1.55
C PHE A 648 -20.75 0.93 -1.41
N ASP A 649 -21.76 1.46 -2.09
CA ASP A 649 -22.09 2.89 -2.09
C ASP A 649 -22.99 3.30 -0.91
N MET A 650 -23.39 4.57 -0.88
CA MET A 650 -24.31 5.12 0.13
C MET A 650 -25.64 4.35 0.25
N ASP A 651 -26.08 3.67 -0.80
CA ASP A 651 -27.35 2.95 -0.88
C ASP A 651 -27.20 1.44 -0.67
N GLY A 652 -25.99 0.98 -0.37
CA GLY A 652 -25.68 -0.40 -0.02
C GLY A 652 -25.53 -1.29 -1.25
N ARG A 653 -25.39 -0.71 -2.44
CA ARG A 653 -25.18 -1.46 -3.69
C ARG A 653 -23.70 -1.82 -3.80
N ALA A 654 -23.39 -3.07 -4.10
CA ALA A 654 -22.03 -3.50 -4.38
C ALA A 654 -21.47 -2.74 -5.59
N VAL A 655 -20.28 -2.18 -5.49
CA VAL A 655 -19.64 -1.41 -6.57
C VAL A 655 -18.25 -1.90 -6.94
N ALA A 656 -17.48 -2.47 -6.00
CA ALA A 656 -16.13 -2.93 -6.30
C ALA A 656 -15.68 -4.08 -5.40
N LEU A 657 -14.63 -4.78 -5.83
CA LEU A 657 -13.88 -5.74 -5.04
C LEU A 657 -12.52 -5.13 -4.67
N LEU A 658 -12.27 -4.94 -3.37
CA LEU A 658 -10.99 -4.44 -2.89
C LEU A 658 -9.96 -5.53 -2.95
N PHE A 659 -8.81 -5.21 -3.55
CA PHE A 659 -7.74 -6.20 -3.66
C PHE A 659 -6.36 -5.68 -3.30
N SER A 660 -6.09 -4.36 -3.19
CA SER A 660 -4.75 -3.82 -2.86
C SER A 660 -4.75 -2.42 -2.23
N GLY A 661 -3.57 -1.86 -1.98
CA GLY A 661 -3.36 -0.47 -1.61
C GLY A 661 -1.90 -0.04 -1.53
N GLN A 662 -1.72 1.25 -1.34
CA GLN A 662 -0.44 1.91 -1.19
C GLN A 662 -0.59 3.14 -0.29
N MET A 663 0.51 3.59 0.32
CA MET A 663 0.53 4.77 1.18
C MET A 663 1.78 5.57 0.84
N ALA A 664 1.62 6.85 0.54
CA ALA A 664 2.76 7.75 0.33
C ALA A 664 3.56 7.91 1.64
N LEU A 665 4.85 8.19 1.54
CA LEU A 665 5.70 8.40 2.70
C LEU A 665 5.16 9.53 3.59
N ASP A 666 5.05 9.24 4.89
CA ASP A 666 4.50 10.11 5.94
C ASP A 666 3.05 10.56 5.71
N ALA A 667 2.33 9.92 4.78
CA ALA A 667 0.90 10.15 4.64
C ALA A 667 0.15 9.56 5.82
N LEU A 668 -0.76 10.34 6.39
CA LEU A 668 -1.65 9.85 7.44
C LEU A 668 -2.68 8.87 6.90
N ASN A 669 -2.95 8.92 5.60
CA ASN A 669 -3.89 8.03 4.94
C ASN A 669 -3.34 7.35 3.69
N SER A 670 -3.81 6.12 3.49
CA SER A 670 -3.53 5.28 2.33
C SER A 670 -4.65 5.39 1.29
N TRP A 671 -4.35 4.90 0.09
CA TRP A 671 -5.35 4.56 -0.91
C TRP A 671 -5.35 3.06 -1.18
N SER A 672 -6.50 2.57 -1.62
CA SER A 672 -6.74 1.16 -1.90
C SER A 672 -7.11 0.99 -3.36
N PHE A 673 -6.57 -0.05 -4.01
CA PHE A 673 -6.91 -0.41 -5.37
C PHE A 673 -8.08 -1.39 -5.40
N VAL A 674 -8.99 -1.18 -6.35
CA VAL A 674 -10.24 -1.94 -6.47
C VAL A 674 -10.54 -2.31 -7.91
N THR A 675 -11.15 -3.47 -8.10
CA THR A 675 -11.72 -3.88 -9.39
C THR A 675 -13.23 -3.61 -9.37
N PRO A 676 -13.81 -2.92 -10.37
CA PRO A 676 -15.26 -2.76 -10.44
C PRO A 676 -16.00 -4.09 -10.38
N ILE A 677 -17.08 -4.19 -9.60
CA ILE A 677 -17.77 -5.46 -9.36
C ILE A 677 -18.42 -6.00 -10.64
N GLU A 678 -18.84 -5.10 -11.53
CA GLU A 678 -19.37 -5.45 -12.83
C GLU A 678 -18.32 -6.12 -13.73
N ASP A 679 -17.06 -5.70 -13.63
CA ASP A 679 -15.95 -6.33 -14.37
C ASP A 679 -15.66 -7.73 -13.81
N VAL A 680 -15.73 -7.88 -12.48
CA VAL A 680 -15.59 -9.19 -11.81
C VAL A 680 -16.69 -10.15 -12.27
N PHE A 681 -17.96 -9.73 -12.26
CA PHE A 681 -19.08 -10.59 -12.66
C PHE A 681 -19.04 -10.93 -14.15
N ASN A 682 -18.67 -9.97 -14.99
CA ASN A 682 -18.50 -10.22 -16.42
C ASN A 682 -17.34 -11.18 -16.70
N ASP A 683 -16.23 -11.05 -15.98
CA ASP A 683 -15.10 -11.96 -16.12
C ASP A 683 -15.44 -13.37 -15.63
N ILE A 684 -16.14 -13.54 -14.50
CA ILE A 684 -16.59 -14.86 -14.03
C ILE A 684 -17.41 -15.59 -15.12
N LYS A 685 -18.38 -14.89 -15.72
CA LYS A 685 -19.20 -15.44 -16.82
C LYS A 685 -18.34 -15.79 -18.03
N ALA A 686 -17.48 -14.88 -18.47
CA ALA A 686 -16.61 -15.07 -19.64
C ALA A 686 -15.61 -16.22 -19.43
N PHE A 687 -14.96 -16.26 -18.27
CA PHE A 687 -14.00 -17.29 -17.87
C PHE A 687 -14.63 -18.68 -17.85
N SER A 688 -15.87 -18.80 -17.37
CA SER A 688 -16.61 -20.05 -17.37
C SER A 688 -17.00 -20.56 -18.78
N LYS A 689 -16.64 -19.85 -19.86
CA LYS A 689 -17.04 -20.15 -21.25
C LYS A 689 -18.55 -20.31 -21.38
N GLN A 690 -19.30 -19.42 -20.71
CA GLN A 690 -20.76 -19.43 -20.61
C GLN A 690 -21.36 -20.66 -19.92
N GLU A 691 -20.58 -21.43 -19.13
CA GLU A 691 -21.16 -22.43 -18.24
C GLU A 691 -21.98 -21.74 -17.14
N ILE A 692 -21.47 -20.63 -16.61
CA ILE A 692 -22.23 -19.74 -15.72
C ILE A 692 -23.13 -18.87 -16.58
N THR A 693 -24.44 -19.04 -16.41
CA THR A 693 -25.48 -18.34 -17.18
C THR A 693 -25.97 -17.08 -16.49
N ASP A 694 -25.91 -17.05 -15.16
CA ASP A 694 -26.37 -15.92 -14.35
C ASP A 694 -25.58 -15.81 -13.05
N ILE A 695 -25.42 -14.59 -12.55
CA ILE A 695 -24.68 -14.25 -11.33
C ILE A 695 -25.31 -13.03 -10.66
N ARG A 696 -25.49 -13.09 -9.34
CA ARG A 696 -26.03 -11.99 -8.54
C ARG A 696 -25.46 -11.98 -7.12
N ILE A 697 -25.55 -10.85 -6.43
CA ILE A 697 -25.38 -10.82 -4.97
C ILE A 697 -26.45 -11.73 -4.36
N ALA A 698 -26.06 -12.59 -3.42
CA ALA A 698 -27.00 -13.54 -2.82
C ALA A 698 -28.13 -12.79 -2.11
N GLU A 699 -29.36 -13.19 -2.40
CA GLU A 699 -30.53 -12.76 -1.65
C GLU A 699 -30.63 -13.60 -0.37
N ASP A 700 -31.08 -12.97 0.71
CA ASP A 700 -31.45 -13.72 1.90
C ASP A 700 -32.83 -14.32 1.67
N SER A 701 -32.96 -15.59 2.08
CA SER A 701 -34.17 -16.41 1.95
C SER A 701 -35.19 -16.11 3.02
#